data_AF-A0A9X9MJA3-F1
#
_entry.id   AF-A0A9X9MJA3-F1
#
_cell.length_a   1.000
_cell.length_b   1.000
_cell.length_c   1.000
_cell.angle_alpha   90.00
_cell.angle_beta   90.00
_cell.angle_gamma   90.00
#
_symmetry.space_group_name_H-M   'P 1'
#
loop_
_entity.id
_entity.type
_entity.pdbx_description
1 polymer ?
#
loop_
_entity_poly.entity_id
_entity_poly.type
_entity_poly.pdbx_seq_one_letter_code
_entity_poly.pdbx_strand_id
1 'polypeptide(L)'
;MLLGLQGFFERDSEPSIFPEISLFILIAAGKGQPSACSRKHSCGTLGNSAAQASFQNSITTTPLRRLKDLHPDPFYKAHTSTEEADACHRGIGFSGLYGAETSDCDSPSSLINATFKWIEENIKDEIDFILWTGDSSRHDNDIKIPRTQEEVLKSNQWIVSKFLEVFGKEEDPSELIIPIVSTFGNNDMLPHNVMLAGPNQWLDTYASMWSSFIPKDQIPDFQKGGGYVVEVIPGNLAVLSLNTMYFFTHNVEVNGCSDQSDPGYGHMEWFREQLQLIREKGLKVIIVGHVPPARTPSKTLWYETCWQKYTLWLQKYRDVVIGGFFGHMNIDHFLLHDTKDISIDIIDGDKISSMRTMMDEELTIESTNDYLRELRKQWTKLPTQVSTLQYPNESNNPYKHLERPENSLKDIGGPWGERYQISFVSPSVVPNFLPTLRVMEYNISGLNSDKTWDEMRTHAMGLVNWPKAEADHKPNTFSVNSKIEEKSRSNAHPGLRNSKVNIPSPPSKTSLPGPAYSPQTFTLLGYTQYFANLTDLNNDSAQRDEEIKISKWLPGRNRGKIPKHEPRPKKFEYCVEYDTSTDTLYNLKDLTVRSYLKLAQRMGNLKPKKSDHAPFSPAGGNRNVYSDKYRQESAEIMKKHRSNKGPKKVIKNKVWLRFIWRAFVGTLEEADIKVIQGDSISEKNSLDPYEDEL
;
A
#
# COMPACT_ATOMS: atom_id res chain seq x y z
N MET A 1 -33.12 -37.94 -60.22
CA MET A 1 -33.87 -36.98 -59.37
C MET A 1 -32.93 -35.83 -58.99
N LEU A 2 -33.44 -34.80 -58.31
CA LEU A 2 -32.72 -33.53 -58.04
C LEU A 2 -31.50 -33.78 -57.10
N LEU A 3 -30.40 -33.01 -57.09
CA LEU A 3 -30.11 -31.56 -57.22
C LEU A 3 -30.37 -30.71 -55.96
N GLY A 4 -29.30 -30.04 -55.51
CA GLY A 4 -29.24 -28.99 -54.47
C GLY A 4 -28.55 -29.45 -53.18
N LEU A 5 -27.85 -28.62 -52.40
CA LEU A 5 -27.08 -27.36 -52.54
C LEU A 5 -26.92 -26.80 -51.10
N GLN A 6 -25.81 -26.10 -50.81
CA GLN A 6 -25.53 -25.37 -49.55
C GLN A 6 -25.36 -26.25 -48.28
N GLY A 7 -24.56 -25.86 -47.28
CA GLY A 7 -23.63 -24.71 -47.22
C GLY A 7 -22.85 -24.66 -45.88
N PHE A 8 -21.72 -23.94 -45.88
CA PHE A 8 -20.81 -23.70 -44.74
C PHE A 8 -21.53 -23.30 -43.44
N PHE A 9 -21.04 -23.79 -42.29
CA PHE A 9 -20.10 -23.02 -41.46
C PHE A 9 -19.47 -23.85 -40.33
N GLU A 10 -18.14 -23.78 -40.21
CA GLU A 10 -17.43 -24.15 -38.98
C GLU A 10 -17.61 -23.07 -37.91
N ARG A 11 -17.62 -23.47 -36.64
CA ARG A 11 -17.23 -22.61 -35.53
C ARG A 11 -16.50 -23.45 -34.50
N ASP A 12 -15.18 -23.39 -34.53
CA ASP A 12 -14.37 -23.69 -33.36
C ASP A 12 -14.82 -22.77 -32.22
N SER A 13 -15.17 -23.38 -31.08
CA SER A 13 -15.42 -22.64 -29.85
C SER A 13 -14.08 -22.30 -29.20
N GLU A 14 -13.66 -21.04 -29.27
CA GLU A 14 -12.55 -20.54 -28.44
C GLU A 14 -12.83 -20.90 -26.97
N PRO A 15 -11.87 -21.51 -26.25
CA PRO A 15 -12.03 -21.74 -24.82
C PRO A 15 -12.09 -20.37 -24.13
N SER A 16 -13.08 -20.16 -23.27
CA SER A 16 -13.25 -18.91 -22.55
C SER A 16 -12.11 -18.73 -21.54
N ILE A 17 -11.11 -17.91 -21.89
CA ILE A 17 -9.98 -17.58 -21.02
C ILE A 17 -10.47 -16.65 -19.89
N PHE A 18 -11.09 -17.24 -18.88
CA PHE A 18 -11.08 -16.68 -17.54
C PHE A 18 -9.67 -16.84 -16.97
N PRO A 19 -9.05 -15.79 -16.43
CA PRO A 19 -7.71 -15.92 -15.88
C PRO A 19 -7.75 -16.81 -14.64
N GLU A 20 -6.81 -17.75 -14.55
CA GLU A 20 -6.57 -18.49 -13.30
C GLU A 20 -5.96 -17.53 -12.26
N ILE A 21 -6.43 -17.64 -11.01
CA ILE A 21 -6.14 -16.68 -9.94
C ILE A 21 -5.45 -17.37 -8.78
N SER A 22 -4.29 -16.84 -8.38
CA SER A 22 -3.61 -17.18 -7.13
C SER A 22 -3.37 -15.91 -6.29
N LEU A 23 -2.87 -16.11 -5.08
CA LEU A 23 -3.21 -15.29 -3.92
C LEU A 23 -2.03 -15.21 -2.95
N PHE A 24 -1.41 -14.02 -2.84
CA PHE A 24 -0.41 -13.75 -1.81
C PHE A 24 -0.94 -12.84 -0.70
N ILE A 25 -0.18 -12.77 0.39
CA ILE A 25 -0.42 -11.83 1.47
C ILE A 25 0.73 -10.85 1.57
N LEU A 26 0.41 -9.57 1.72
CA LEU A 26 1.38 -8.57 2.14
C LEU A 26 1.32 -8.49 3.68
N ILE A 27 1.98 -9.43 4.38
CA ILE A 27 1.99 -9.54 5.85
C ILE A 27 2.96 -8.58 6.57
N ALA A 28 2.64 -7.32 6.49
CA ALA A 28 2.31 -6.65 7.74
C ALA A 28 1.34 -7.58 8.60
N ALA A 29 1.35 -7.76 9.93
CA ALA A 29 0.59 -8.89 10.56
C ALA A 29 -0.68 -8.64 11.45
N GLY A 30 -1.88 -8.89 10.88
CA GLY A 30 -3.15 -9.15 11.60
C GLY A 30 -4.47 -9.24 10.82
N LYS A 31 -5.26 -10.31 11.06
CA LYS A 31 -6.60 -10.65 10.50
C LYS A 31 -7.14 -11.94 11.17
N GLY A 32 -8.49 -12.13 11.25
CA GLY A 32 -10.48 -14.63 11.70
C GLY A 32 -12.04 -14.59 11.64
N GLN A 33 -12.62 -15.16 10.58
CA GLN A 33 -14.07 -15.23 10.43
C GLN A 33 -14.66 -16.26 11.43
N PRO A 34 -15.98 -16.48 11.44
CA PRO A 34 -16.49 -17.48 10.50
C PRO A 34 -17.91 -17.24 9.95
N SER A 35 -18.10 -17.70 8.71
CA SER A 35 -19.38 -18.19 8.15
C SER A 35 -20.53 -17.20 7.88
N ALA A 36 -21.35 -17.55 6.89
CA ALA A 36 -22.63 -16.91 6.64
C ALA A 36 -23.70 -17.39 7.65
N CYS A 37 -23.67 -16.85 8.87
CA CYS A 37 -24.72 -17.12 9.85
C CYS A 37 -26.08 -16.53 9.39
N SER A 38 -27.17 -17.26 9.64
CA SER A 38 -28.53 -16.79 9.38
C SER A 38 -28.83 -15.50 10.15
N ARG A 39 -28.98 -14.38 9.42
CA ARG A 39 -29.33 -13.00 9.86
C ARG A 39 -29.49 -12.80 11.39
N LYS A 40 -28.39 -12.76 12.14
CA LYS A 40 -28.37 -12.39 13.56
C LYS A 40 -27.14 -11.55 13.94
N HIS A 41 -27.26 -10.24 13.67
CA HIS A 41 -26.66 -9.12 14.43
C HIS A 41 -25.48 -9.44 15.38
N SER A 42 -24.27 -9.67 14.85
CA SER A 42 -23.01 -9.60 15.62
C SER A 42 -22.30 -8.26 15.37
N CYS A 43 -21.99 -7.98 14.11
CA CYS A 43 -21.48 -6.68 13.65
C CYS A 43 -22.60 -5.64 13.65
N GLY A 44 -22.35 -4.47 14.23
CA GLY A 44 -23.33 -3.38 14.36
C GLY A 44 -23.95 -2.97 13.02
N THR A 45 -25.27 -3.15 12.88
CA THR A 45 -25.95 -3.01 11.57
C THR A 45 -26.12 -1.58 11.10
N LEU A 46 -25.49 -1.24 9.97
CA LEU A 46 -25.84 -0.09 9.15
C LEU A 46 -26.75 -0.49 7.98
N GLY A 47 -28.04 -0.70 8.28
CA GLY A 47 -29.15 -0.53 7.33
C GLY A 47 -29.26 -1.49 6.13
N ASN A 48 -29.77 -2.70 6.36
CA ASN A 48 -30.23 -3.59 5.28
C ASN A 48 -31.54 -3.10 4.63
N SER A 49 -31.64 -3.16 3.30
CA SER A 49 -32.89 -3.39 2.57
C SER A 49 -32.59 -4.01 1.20
N ALA A 50 -33.49 -4.86 0.68
CA ALA A 50 -33.20 -5.76 -0.43
C ALA A 50 -34.05 -5.48 -1.68
N ALA A 51 -33.51 -5.83 -2.85
CA ALA A 51 -34.26 -6.05 -4.08
C ALA A 51 -33.82 -7.38 -4.70
N GLN A 52 -34.77 -8.29 -4.93
CA GLN A 52 -34.50 -9.57 -5.59
C GLN A 52 -34.66 -9.41 -7.11
N ALA A 53 -33.73 -9.96 -7.88
CA ALA A 53 -33.91 -10.32 -9.28
C ALA A 53 -33.21 -11.66 -9.51
N SER A 54 -33.95 -12.67 -9.97
CA SER A 54 -33.48 -14.05 -10.04
C SER A 54 -32.89 -14.39 -11.40
N PHE A 55 -31.67 -14.92 -11.42
CA PHE A 55 -31.22 -15.85 -12.46
C PHE A 55 -30.45 -16.99 -11.80
N GLN A 56 -30.90 -18.23 -12.03
CA GLN A 56 -30.14 -19.43 -11.67
C GLN A 56 -29.27 -19.81 -12.86
N ASN A 57 -27.99 -20.09 -12.59
CA ASN A 57 -27.23 -21.13 -13.29
C ASN A 57 -26.14 -21.64 -12.33
N SER A 58 -25.88 -22.94 -12.38
CA SER A 58 -25.09 -23.65 -11.38
C SER A 58 -23.59 -23.65 -11.71
N ILE A 59 -22.80 -22.91 -10.92
CA ILE A 59 -21.35 -23.11 -10.79
C ILE A 59 -21.01 -23.03 -9.30
N THR A 60 -20.28 -24.02 -8.78
CA THR A 60 -19.75 -24.02 -7.41
C THR A 60 -18.39 -23.35 -7.37
N THR A 61 -18.29 -22.20 -6.68
CA THR A 61 -17.04 -21.45 -6.45
C THR A 61 -16.96 -20.98 -4.98
N THR A 62 -15.76 -21.00 -4.37
CA THR A 62 -15.57 -20.87 -2.91
C THR A 62 -14.41 -19.91 -2.55
N PRO A 63 -14.59 -18.89 -1.66
CA PRO A 63 -13.52 -17.92 -1.25
C PRO A 63 -13.37 -17.68 0.30
N LEU A 64 -12.42 -16.92 0.89
CA LEU A 64 -11.01 -16.45 0.64
C LEU A 64 -10.58 -15.50 1.81
N ARG A 65 -9.27 -15.26 2.14
CA ARG A 65 -8.60 -13.89 2.39
C ARG A 65 -7.78 -13.58 3.72
N ARG A 66 -6.62 -12.83 3.69
CA ARG A 66 -5.45 -12.61 4.68
C ARG A 66 -4.85 -11.14 5.06
N LEU A 67 -3.78 -10.97 5.94
CA LEU A 67 -3.22 -9.92 7.00
C LEU A 67 -2.54 -8.46 6.76
N LYS A 68 -2.38 -7.50 7.78
CA LYS A 68 -1.48 -6.21 7.96
C LYS A 68 -1.02 -5.70 9.42
N ASP A 69 -0.09 -4.70 9.56
CA ASP A 69 1.19 -4.42 10.39
C ASP A 69 1.26 -4.38 11.95
N LEU A 70 2.34 -4.87 12.59
CA LEU A 70 2.35 -5.42 13.98
C LEU A 70 2.54 -4.52 15.23
N HIS A 71 3.74 -3.99 15.50
CA HIS A 71 4.17 -3.35 16.77
C HIS A 71 3.61 -3.95 18.09
N PRO A 72 4.01 -5.18 18.48
CA PRO A 72 3.66 -5.74 19.80
C PRO A 72 4.25 -4.93 20.96
N ASP A 73 3.43 -4.70 21.99
CA ASP A 73 3.82 -4.15 23.28
C ASP A 73 3.59 -5.16 24.44
N PRO A 74 4.64 -5.49 25.24
CA PRO A 74 4.51 -6.32 26.43
C PRO A 74 4.07 -5.58 27.70
N PHE A 75 4.02 -4.24 27.70
CA PHE A 75 3.66 -3.42 28.87
C PHE A 75 2.19 -3.00 28.92
N TYR A 76 1.49 -3.09 27.78
CA TYR A 76 0.06 -2.79 27.62
C TYR A 76 -0.78 -3.47 28.68
N LYS A 77 -1.65 -2.70 29.31
CA LYS A 77 -2.66 -3.21 30.24
C LYS A 77 -4.02 -2.68 29.85
N ALA A 78 -4.99 -3.59 29.69
CA ALA A 78 -6.39 -3.22 29.51
C ALA A 78 -6.91 -2.42 30.72
N HIS A 79 -7.88 -1.54 30.45
CA HIS A 79 -8.53 -0.60 31.36
C HIS A 79 -7.59 0.41 32.04
N THR A 80 -6.48 0.74 31.36
CA THR A 80 -5.54 1.81 31.72
C THR A 80 -5.65 3.03 30.79
N SER A 81 -4.85 4.06 31.07
CA SER A 81 -4.96 5.40 30.48
C SER A 81 -4.37 5.46 29.07
N THR A 82 -5.17 5.93 28.10
CA THR A 82 -4.75 6.22 26.72
C THR A 82 -4.26 7.67 26.56
N GLU A 83 -3.70 8.25 27.63
CA GLU A 83 -2.94 9.50 27.58
C GLU A 83 -1.49 9.17 27.17
N GLU A 84 -0.89 9.99 26.33
CA GLU A 84 0.53 9.94 25.93
C GLU A 84 1.47 9.69 27.13
N ALA A 85 1.30 10.48 28.21
CA ALA A 85 2.09 10.38 29.44
C ALA A 85 1.89 9.07 30.25
N ASP A 86 0.95 8.21 29.84
CA ASP A 86 0.66 6.89 30.41
C ASP A 86 0.86 5.71 29.46
N ALA A 87 0.88 5.96 28.14
CA ALA A 87 1.20 5.01 27.07
C ALA A 87 0.43 3.67 27.15
N CYS A 88 -0.77 3.64 27.75
CA CYS A 88 -1.56 2.42 27.92
C CYS A 88 -0.87 1.34 28.80
N HIS A 89 0.15 1.75 29.55
CA HIS A 89 0.89 0.93 30.52
C HIS A 89 0.41 1.13 31.97
N ARG A 90 -0.30 2.23 32.27
CA ARG A 90 -0.59 2.73 33.63
C ARG A 90 -1.77 3.71 33.68
N GLY A 91 -2.15 4.15 34.88
CA GLY A 91 -3.37 4.93 35.10
C GLY A 91 -4.63 4.05 35.00
N ILE A 92 -5.80 4.68 34.91
CA ILE A 92 -7.09 4.02 34.70
C ILE A 92 -7.76 4.69 33.50
N GLY A 93 -8.28 3.91 32.56
CA GLY A 93 -8.86 4.42 31.32
C GLY A 93 -9.52 3.33 30.48
N PHE A 94 -9.76 3.60 29.21
CA PHE A 94 -10.50 2.72 28.30
C PHE A 94 -9.60 1.97 27.29
N SER A 95 -8.37 1.65 27.65
CA SER A 95 -7.55 0.75 26.83
C SER A 95 -8.22 -0.64 26.75
N GLY A 96 -8.62 -1.09 25.56
CA GLY A 96 -9.41 -2.32 25.41
C GLY A 96 -8.58 -3.60 25.45
N LEU A 97 -9.20 -4.78 25.58
CA LEU A 97 -8.44 -6.04 25.56
C LEU A 97 -7.64 -6.21 24.27
N TYR A 98 -8.20 -5.83 23.12
CA TYR A 98 -7.57 -6.00 21.80
C TYR A 98 -6.88 -4.72 21.29
N GLY A 99 -6.56 -3.76 22.15
CA GLY A 99 -6.03 -2.45 21.76
C GLY A 99 -7.06 -1.33 21.93
N ALA A 100 -6.66 -0.08 21.65
CA ALA A 100 -7.51 1.11 21.77
C ALA A 100 -7.39 1.99 20.52
N GLU A 101 -8.42 2.00 19.69
CA GLU A 101 -8.37 2.69 18.39
C GLU A 101 -8.20 4.21 18.51
N THR A 102 -7.45 4.80 17.58
CA THR A 102 -7.19 6.25 17.51
C THR A 102 -6.50 6.82 18.76
N SER A 103 -5.50 6.08 19.25
CA SER A 103 -4.62 6.49 20.34
C SER A 103 -3.20 6.00 20.12
N ASP A 104 -2.25 6.53 20.89
CA ASP A 104 -0.81 6.26 20.77
C ASP A 104 -0.39 4.96 21.48
N CYS A 105 -1.33 4.03 21.70
CA CYS A 105 -1.02 2.69 22.19
C CYS A 105 -0.44 1.83 21.04
N ASP A 106 0.57 1.04 21.36
CA ASP A 106 0.96 -0.10 20.53
C ASP A 106 0.05 -1.33 20.75
N SER A 107 0.29 -2.40 20.00
CA SER A 107 -0.59 -3.58 19.94
C SER A 107 -0.38 -4.51 21.15
N PRO A 108 -1.41 -4.77 21.98
CA PRO A 108 -1.26 -5.73 23.08
C PRO A 108 -1.07 -7.15 22.57
N SER A 109 -0.36 -7.97 23.35
CA SER A 109 -0.11 -9.38 23.01
C SER A 109 -1.37 -10.22 22.73
N SER A 110 -2.53 -9.81 23.25
CA SER A 110 -3.85 -10.35 22.94
C SER A 110 -4.28 -10.11 21.49
N LEU A 111 -4.08 -8.90 20.95
CA LEU A 111 -4.34 -8.56 19.56
C LEU A 111 -3.47 -9.42 18.63
N ILE A 112 -2.17 -9.49 18.92
CA ILE A 112 -1.18 -10.28 18.18
C ILE A 112 -1.53 -11.77 18.13
N ASN A 113 -1.79 -12.39 19.30
CA ASN A 113 -2.14 -13.82 19.35
C ASN A 113 -3.49 -14.10 18.68
N ALA A 114 -4.49 -13.25 18.88
CA ALA A 114 -5.78 -13.40 18.23
C ALA A 114 -5.65 -13.26 16.70
N THR A 115 -4.74 -12.42 16.23
CA THR A 115 -4.32 -12.25 14.82
C THR A 115 -3.70 -13.50 14.21
N PHE A 116 -2.71 -14.13 14.86
CA PHE A 116 -2.03 -15.29 14.26
C PHE A 116 -2.89 -16.55 14.30
N LYS A 117 -3.60 -16.78 15.42
CA LYS A 117 -4.63 -17.82 15.50
C LYS A 117 -5.70 -17.65 14.42
N TRP A 118 -6.07 -16.42 14.12
CA TRP A 118 -7.09 -16.12 13.13
C TRP A 118 -6.62 -16.49 11.72
N ILE A 119 -5.34 -16.28 11.35
CA ILE A 119 -4.73 -16.89 10.14
C ILE A 119 -5.08 -18.36 10.06
N GLU A 120 -4.65 -19.08 11.08
CA GLU A 120 -4.67 -20.53 11.12
C GLU A 120 -6.10 -21.06 10.95
N GLU A 121 -7.08 -20.48 11.65
CA GLU A 121 -8.49 -20.89 11.59
C GLU A 121 -9.18 -20.67 10.22
N ASN A 122 -8.60 -19.92 9.26
CA ASN A 122 -9.36 -19.38 8.12
C ASN A 122 -8.69 -19.41 6.74
N ILE A 123 -7.36 -19.42 6.65
CA ILE A 123 -6.67 -19.06 5.39
C ILE A 123 -5.34 -19.73 5.12
N LYS A 124 -4.74 -20.39 6.12
CA LYS A 124 -3.41 -20.98 6.05
C LYS A 124 -3.17 -21.74 4.74
N ASP A 125 -4.17 -22.53 4.34
CA ASP A 125 -4.09 -23.51 3.25
C ASP A 125 -4.35 -22.92 1.85
N GLU A 126 -4.71 -21.64 1.76
CA GLU A 126 -4.98 -20.97 0.48
C GLU A 126 -3.77 -20.20 -0.08
N ILE A 127 -2.69 -20.06 0.69
CA ILE A 127 -1.66 -19.02 0.50
C ILE A 127 -0.49 -19.54 -0.32
N ASP A 128 -0.02 -18.71 -1.25
CA ASP A 128 1.19 -19.02 -2.02
C ASP A 128 2.46 -18.56 -1.29
N PHE A 129 2.47 -17.29 -0.83
CA PHE A 129 3.59 -16.66 -0.12
C PHE A 129 3.16 -15.40 0.66
N ILE A 130 4.10 -14.90 1.47
CA ILE A 130 3.97 -13.81 2.42
C ILE A 130 5.05 -12.75 2.21
N LEU A 131 4.68 -11.47 2.29
CA LEU A 131 5.60 -10.32 2.26
C LEU A 131 5.52 -9.53 3.57
N TRP A 132 6.48 -9.66 4.50
CA TRP A 132 6.46 -8.95 5.78
C TRP A 132 7.22 -7.63 5.75
N THR A 133 6.54 -6.52 6.08
CA THR A 133 7.08 -5.15 6.00
C THR A 133 7.68 -4.62 7.31
N GLY A 134 8.02 -5.50 8.26
CA GLY A 134 8.78 -5.16 9.47
C GLY A 134 7.93 -4.65 10.64
N ASP A 135 8.51 -3.72 11.39
CA ASP A 135 7.99 -3.03 12.57
C ASP A 135 7.26 -3.96 13.54
N SER A 136 8.06 -4.78 14.19
CA SER A 136 7.67 -5.78 15.18
C SER A 136 8.25 -5.50 16.56
N SER A 137 8.40 -4.21 16.87
CA SER A 137 8.68 -3.69 18.20
C SER A 137 7.85 -2.43 18.44
N ARG A 138 7.35 -2.25 19.67
CA ARG A 138 6.66 -1.01 20.10
C ARG A 138 7.48 0.26 19.82
N HIS A 139 6.78 1.37 19.66
CA HIS A 139 7.33 2.72 19.72
C HIS A 139 7.88 3.02 21.13
N ASP A 140 8.61 4.12 21.29
CA ASP A 140 9.16 4.53 22.60
C ASP A 140 8.38 5.64 23.29
N ASN A 141 7.04 5.52 23.23
CA ASN A 141 6.09 6.51 23.73
C ASN A 141 6.13 6.65 25.27
N ASP A 142 6.61 5.63 26.01
CA ASP A 142 6.75 5.70 27.47
C ASP A 142 8.17 6.11 27.90
N ILE A 143 8.36 7.41 28.12
CA ILE A 143 9.60 8.00 28.65
C ILE A 143 10.06 7.42 30.02
N LYS A 144 9.22 6.64 30.72
CA LYS A 144 9.55 5.96 32.00
C LYS A 144 9.98 4.50 31.81
N ILE A 145 9.75 3.93 30.62
CA ILE A 145 10.12 2.58 30.22
C ILE A 145 10.76 2.67 28.81
N PRO A 146 11.96 3.26 28.69
CA PRO A 146 12.62 3.43 27.39
C PRO A 146 12.99 2.08 26.77
N ARG A 147 12.89 1.99 25.44
CA ARG A 147 13.05 0.76 24.66
C ARG A 147 14.51 0.29 24.65
N THR A 148 14.71 -0.98 24.95
CA THR A 148 16.05 -1.61 25.01
C THR A 148 16.31 -2.54 23.82
N GLN A 149 17.58 -2.81 23.54
CA GLN A 149 18.00 -3.70 22.45
C GLN A 149 17.51 -5.14 22.67
N GLU A 150 17.46 -5.59 23.92
CA GLU A 150 16.97 -6.92 24.29
C GLU A 150 15.46 -7.05 24.03
N GLU A 151 14.67 -6.01 24.27
CA GLU A 151 13.24 -6.00 23.97
C GLU A 151 12.98 -6.03 22.46
N VAL A 152 13.64 -5.16 21.67
CA VAL A 152 13.50 -5.14 20.20
C VAL A 152 13.77 -6.52 19.59
N LEU A 153 14.84 -7.18 20.04
CA LEU A 153 15.23 -8.50 19.57
C LEU A 153 14.27 -9.61 20.04
N LYS A 154 13.87 -9.63 21.31
CA LYS A 154 12.85 -10.58 21.83
C LYS A 154 11.50 -10.42 21.12
N SER A 155 11.13 -9.18 20.84
CA SER A 155 9.89 -8.82 20.18
C SER A 155 9.86 -9.35 18.73
N ASN A 156 10.93 -9.11 17.97
CA ASN A 156 11.09 -9.68 16.64
C ASN A 156 11.18 -11.22 16.66
N GLN A 157 11.92 -11.81 17.61
CA GLN A 157 11.96 -13.27 17.81
C GLN A 157 10.58 -13.87 18.08
N TRP A 158 9.74 -13.18 18.85
CA TRP A 158 8.38 -13.62 19.13
C TRP A 158 7.48 -13.58 17.89
N ILE A 159 7.59 -12.53 17.06
CA ILE A 159 6.86 -12.48 15.79
C ILE A 159 7.35 -13.56 14.81
N VAL A 160 8.66 -13.82 14.75
CA VAL A 160 9.20 -14.96 13.99
C VAL A 160 8.64 -16.30 14.53
N SER A 161 8.54 -16.48 15.85
CA SER A 161 7.92 -17.69 16.41
C SER A 161 6.45 -17.82 16.02
N LYS A 162 5.68 -16.72 16.01
CA LYS A 162 4.27 -16.72 15.54
C LYS A 162 4.13 -17.12 14.07
N PHE A 163 5.09 -16.76 13.21
CA PHE A 163 5.12 -17.23 11.84
C PHE A 163 5.43 -18.73 11.72
N LEU A 164 6.42 -19.23 12.48
CA LEU A 164 6.78 -20.65 12.50
C LEU A 164 5.69 -21.53 13.13
N GLU A 165 5.00 -21.05 14.17
CA GLU A 165 3.82 -21.70 14.77
C GLU A 165 2.72 -21.98 13.73
N VAL A 166 2.46 -21.03 12.82
CA VAL A 166 1.36 -21.14 11.84
C VAL A 166 1.83 -21.77 10.51
N PHE A 167 3.06 -21.53 10.07
CA PHE A 167 3.56 -21.91 8.73
C PHE A 167 4.79 -22.83 8.71
N GLY A 168 5.26 -23.31 9.86
CA GLY A 168 6.23 -24.41 9.90
C GLY A 168 5.64 -25.73 9.40
N LYS A 169 6.49 -26.66 8.93
CA LYS A 169 6.11 -28.04 8.62
C LYS A 169 5.88 -28.85 9.91
N GLU A 170 5.11 -29.94 9.82
CA GLU A 170 4.88 -30.82 10.98
C GLU A 170 6.13 -31.64 11.33
N GLU A 171 6.95 -31.99 10.34
CA GLU A 171 8.15 -32.81 10.50
C GLU A 171 9.38 -31.99 10.93
N ASP A 172 9.50 -30.75 10.46
CA ASP A 172 10.51 -29.78 10.88
C ASP A 172 9.90 -28.36 10.93
N PRO A 173 9.47 -27.87 12.11
CA PRO A 173 8.91 -26.53 12.26
C PRO A 173 9.88 -25.37 11.96
N SER A 174 11.16 -25.63 11.68
CA SER A 174 12.10 -24.62 11.20
C SER A 174 12.09 -24.47 9.67
N GLU A 175 11.53 -25.45 8.93
CA GLU A 175 11.20 -25.31 7.51
C GLU A 175 9.77 -24.81 7.33
N LEU A 176 9.56 -23.93 6.35
CA LEU A 176 8.24 -23.37 6.05
C LEU A 176 7.47 -24.19 5.00
N ILE A 177 6.14 -24.18 5.10
CA ILE A 177 5.22 -24.68 4.06
C ILE A 177 5.07 -23.70 2.88
N ILE A 178 5.29 -22.40 3.11
CA ILE A 178 5.19 -21.31 2.12
C ILE A 178 6.28 -20.25 2.37
N PRO A 179 6.78 -19.54 1.34
CA PRO A 179 7.79 -18.50 1.52
C PRO A 179 7.28 -17.31 2.35
N ILE A 180 8.07 -16.87 3.33
CA ILE A 180 7.86 -15.65 4.13
C ILE A 180 9.04 -14.72 3.86
N VAL A 181 8.78 -13.57 3.21
CA VAL A 181 9.83 -12.63 2.78
C VAL A 181 9.70 -11.34 3.58
N SER A 182 10.54 -11.18 4.61
CA SER A 182 10.53 -10.04 5.53
C SER A 182 11.50 -8.91 5.15
N THR A 183 11.26 -7.72 5.70
CA THR A 183 12.21 -6.61 5.88
C THR A 183 12.04 -6.09 7.30
N PHE A 184 13.04 -5.41 7.84
CA PHE A 184 12.92 -4.69 9.12
C PHE A 184 12.37 -3.28 8.88
N GLY A 185 11.62 -2.77 9.86
CA GLY A 185 11.12 -1.39 9.90
C GLY A 185 11.92 -0.50 10.85
N ASN A 186 11.58 0.79 10.93
CA ASN A 186 12.41 1.76 11.65
C ASN A 186 12.37 1.62 13.19
N ASN A 187 11.43 0.85 13.73
CA ASN A 187 11.37 0.46 15.14
C ASN A 187 12.16 -0.82 15.47
N ASP A 188 12.57 -1.61 14.47
CA ASP A 188 13.26 -2.91 14.65
C ASP A 188 14.77 -2.79 14.95
N MET A 189 15.24 -1.59 15.33
CA MET A 189 16.62 -1.31 15.75
C MET A 189 16.70 -0.25 16.84
N LEU A 190 17.89 -0.16 17.45
CA LEU A 190 18.31 0.96 18.29
C LEU A 190 19.74 1.41 17.91
N PRO A 191 20.01 2.74 17.90
CA PRO A 191 19.05 3.84 18.09
C PRO A 191 17.92 3.84 17.06
N HIS A 192 16.76 4.39 17.43
CA HIS A 192 15.61 4.44 16.52
C HIS A 192 16.00 5.15 15.21
N ASN A 193 15.52 4.64 14.08
CA ASN A 193 15.87 5.07 12.72
C ASN A 193 17.32 4.83 12.27
N VAL A 194 18.24 4.48 13.18
CA VAL A 194 19.68 4.41 12.87
C VAL A 194 20.08 2.99 12.45
N MET A 195 20.22 2.79 11.14
CA MET A 195 20.86 1.60 10.56
C MET A 195 22.20 1.99 9.96
N LEU A 196 23.29 1.54 10.60
CA LEU A 196 24.65 1.68 10.10
C LEU A 196 24.90 0.83 8.85
N ALA A 197 25.94 1.17 8.08
CA ALA A 197 26.45 0.32 7.01
C ALA A 197 26.74 -1.11 7.50
N GLY A 198 26.53 -2.11 6.63
CA GLY A 198 26.85 -3.50 6.92
C GLY A 198 28.31 -3.87 6.59
N PRO A 199 28.85 -4.94 7.19
CA PRO A 199 28.21 -5.80 8.19
C PRO A 199 28.14 -5.16 9.58
N ASN A 200 27.07 -5.45 10.31
CA ASN A 200 26.86 -4.97 11.67
C ASN A 200 26.00 -5.96 12.50
N GLN A 201 26.03 -5.80 13.83
CA GLN A 201 25.39 -6.73 14.76
C GLN A 201 23.87 -6.89 14.56
N TRP A 202 23.16 -5.85 14.11
CA TRP A 202 21.73 -5.98 13.80
C TRP A 202 21.52 -6.91 12.62
N LEU A 203 22.26 -6.72 11.52
CA LEU A 203 22.17 -7.58 10.33
C LEU A 203 22.60 -9.03 10.63
N ASP A 204 23.67 -9.25 11.43
CA ASP A 204 24.09 -10.60 11.84
C ASP A 204 23.04 -11.30 12.73
N THR A 205 22.37 -10.54 13.62
CA THR A 205 21.32 -11.07 14.49
C THR A 205 20.06 -11.39 13.69
N TYR A 206 19.64 -10.53 12.76
CA TYR A 206 18.52 -10.81 11.87
C TYR A 206 18.83 -11.94 10.87
N ALA A 207 20.06 -12.08 10.37
CA ALA A 207 20.46 -13.22 9.54
C ALA A 207 20.29 -14.56 10.26
N SER A 208 20.58 -14.57 11.57
CA SER A 208 20.37 -15.73 12.43
C SER A 208 18.88 -15.99 12.70
N MET A 209 18.13 -14.92 13.04
CA MET A 209 16.71 -14.97 13.39
C MET A 209 15.80 -15.33 12.20
N TRP A 210 16.16 -14.88 11.00
CA TRP A 210 15.44 -15.11 9.74
C TRP A 210 16.10 -16.20 8.88
N SER A 211 16.84 -17.11 9.49
CA SER A 211 17.50 -18.23 8.79
C SER A 211 16.51 -19.20 8.12
N SER A 212 15.25 -19.23 8.55
CA SER A 212 14.12 -19.90 7.85
C SER A 212 13.50 -19.08 6.71
N PHE A 213 13.78 -17.78 6.61
CA PHE A 213 13.13 -16.82 5.70
C PHE A 213 14.09 -16.29 4.61
N ILE A 214 15.40 -16.35 4.85
CA ILE A 214 16.46 -15.94 3.92
C ILE A 214 17.11 -17.20 3.34
N PRO A 215 17.12 -17.40 1.99
CA PRO A 215 17.83 -18.51 1.36
C PRO A 215 19.33 -18.50 1.71
N LYS A 216 19.93 -19.68 1.90
CA LYS A 216 21.28 -19.83 2.48
C LYS A 216 22.39 -19.18 1.63
N ASP A 217 22.17 -19.03 0.33
CA ASP A 217 23.01 -18.33 -0.63
C ASP A 217 22.93 -16.79 -0.52
N GLN A 218 21.81 -16.26 -0.01
CA GLN A 218 21.53 -14.82 0.15
C GLN A 218 22.01 -14.25 1.49
N ILE A 219 22.22 -15.09 2.50
CA ILE A 219 22.72 -14.68 3.84
C ILE A 219 23.92 -13.71 3.77
N PRO A 220 24.95 -13.90 2.91
CA PRO A 220 26.06 -12.96 2.80
C PRO A 220 25.67 -11.57 2.29
N ASP A 221 24.72 -11.47 1.36
CA ASP A 221 24.20 -10.18 0.86
C ASP A 221 23.33 -9.50 1.93
N PHE A 222 22.56 -10.28 2.69
CA PHE A 222 21.81 -9.78 3.83
C PHE A 222 22.71 -9.27 4.96
N GLN A 223 23.78 -9.99 5.33
CA GLN A 223 24.76 -9.51 6.30
C GLN A 223 25.49 -8.25 5.81
N LYS A 224 25.73 -8.13 4.49
CA LYS A 224 26.41 -6.98 3.88
C LYS A 224 25.56 -5.70 3.83
N GLY A 225 24.23 -5.81 3.69
CA GLY A 225 23.38 -4.61 3.54
C GLY A 225 21.89 -4.75 3.86
N GLY A 226 21.43 -5.88 4.40
CA GLY A 226 20.03 -6.14 4.76
C GLY A 226 19.08 -6.40 3.60
N GLY A 227 19.61 -6.56 2.37
CA GLY A 227 18.84 -6.93 1.18
C GLY A 227 19.00 -8.41 0.82
N TYR A 228 17.95 -9.01 0.26
CA TYR A 228 17.97 -10.39 -0.26
C TYR A 228 16.84 -10.64 -1.28
N VAL A 229 16.94 -11.74 -2.02
CA VAL A 229 15.95 -12.19 -3.00
C VAL A 229 15.41 -13.58 -2.63
N VAL A 230 14.12 -13.83 -2.82
CA VAL A 230 13.49 -15.14 -2.64
C VAL A 230 12.68 -15.49 -3.90
N GLU A 231 12.94 -16.65 -4.53
CA GLU A 231 12.08 -17.15 -5.61
C GLU A 231 10.79 -17.76 -5.03
N VAL A 232 9.84 -16.90 -4.67
CA VAL A 232 8.57 -17.31 -4.07
C VAL A 232 7.71 -18.20 -4.97
N ILE A 233 7.96 -18.19 -6.28
CA ILE A 233 7.51 -19.24 -7.21
C ILE A 233 8.74 -19.65 -8.03
N PRO A 234 9.36 -20.82 -7.75
CA PRO A 234 10.63 -21.24 -8.35
C PRO A 234 10.65 -21.11 -9.88
N GLY A 235 11.72 -20.51 -10.40
CA GLY A 235 11.93 -20.28 -11.83
C GLY A 235 10.96 -19.28 -12.50
N ASN A 236 10.06 -18.61 -11.75
CA ASN A 236 9.02 -17.76 -12.33
C ASN A 236 8.86 -16.40 -11.66
N LEU A 237 8.69 -16.36 -10.33
CA LEU A 237 8.43 -15.13 -9.56
C LEU A 237 9.40 -15.02 -8.38
N ALA A 238 10.04 -13.87 -8.27
CA ALA A 238 10.87 -13.49 -7.14
C ALA A 238 10.24 -12.35 -6.33
N VAL A 239 10.60 -12.29 -5.05
CA VAL A 239 10.46 -11.11 -4.20
C VAL A 239 11.86 -10.60 -3.86
N LEU A 240 12.08 -9.30 -4.00
CA LEU A 240 13.31 -8.63 -3.62
C LEU A 240 13.02 -7.74 -2.40
N SER A 241 13.67 -8.04 -1.29
CA SER A 241 13.57 -7.28 -0.05
C SER A 241 14.63 -6.19 0.00
N LEU A 242 14.20 -4.94 0.22
CA LEU A 242 15.04 -3.76 0.33
C LEU A 242 15.13 -3.29 1.78
N ASN A 243 16.34 -3.26 2.33
CA ASN A 243 16.68 -2.37 3.44
C ASN A 243 16.46 -0.89 3.03
N THR A 244 15.28 -0.35 3.32
CA THR A 244 14.93 1.05 3.03
C THR A 244 15.52 2.05 4.04
N MET A 245 16.13 1.57 5.14
CA MET A 245 16.76 2.44 6.14
C MET A 245 18.00 3.15 5.58
N TYR A 246 18.65 2.60 4.55
CA TYR A 246 19.71 3.29 3.80
C TYR A 246 19.21 4.37 2.84
N PHE A 247 17.89 4.52 2.68
CA PHE A 247 17.28 5.57 1.85
C PHE A 247 16.55 6.62 2.71
N PHE A 248 16.29 6.31 3.99
CA PHE A 248 15.43 7.07 4.89
C PHE A 248 16.06 8.39 5.36
N THR A 249 15.36 9.51 5.19
CA THR A 249 15.83 10.87 5.55
C THR A 249 16.07 11.11 7.04
N HIS A 250 15.60 10.19 7.90
CA HIS A 250 15.73 10.29 9.36
C HIS A 250 16.84 9.37 9.92
N ASN A 251 17.44 8.52 9.08
CA ASN A 251 18.64 7.77 9.45
C ASN A 251 19.85 8.71 9.33
N VAL A 252 20.32 9.24 10.47
CA VAL A 252 21.40 10.24 10.50
C VAL A 252 22.78 9.74 10.04
N GLU A 253 22.95 8.41 9.97
CA GLU A 253 24.19 7.75 9.55
C GLU A 253 24.28 7.52 8.03
N VAL A 254 23.29 7.99 7.25
CA VAL A 254 23.31 7.96 5.78
C VAL A 254 23.03 9.34 5.19
N ASN A 255 23.44 9.55 3.94
CA ASN A 255 23.39 10.82 3.24
C ASN A 255 22.91 10.66 1.78
N GLY A 256 22.36 9.49 1.44
CA GLY A 256 21.66 9.22 0.19
C GLY A 256 22.54 8.60 -0.90
N CYS A 257 21.91 8.29 -2.03
CA CYS A 257 22.40 7.31 -2.99
C CYS A 257 23.29 7.86 -4.11
N SER A 258 24.03 8.95 -3.87
CA SER A 258 24.93 9.59 -4.84
C SER A 258 26.42 9.41 -4.55
N ASP A 259 26.82 9.25 -3.29
CA ASP A 259 28.22 9.03 -2.89
C ASP A 259 28.54 7.53 -2.85
N GLN A 260 29.69 7.12 -3.39
CA GLN A 260 30.11 5.71 -3.42
C GLN A 260 30.48 5.15 -2.04
N SER A 261 30.77 6.01 -1.07
CA SER A 261 31.04 5.63 0.32
C SER A 261 29.78 5.43 1.17
N ASP A 262 28.62 5.87 0.68
CA ASP A 262 27.34 5.77 1.39
C ASP A 262 26.71 4.37 1.20
N PRO A 263 26.15 3.73 2.24
CA PRO A 263 25.47 2.45 2.09
C PRO A 263 24.23 2.53 1.17
N GLY A 264 23.55 3.68 1.08
CA GLY A 264 22.51 3.94 0.09
C GLY A 264 23.04 3.90 -1.35
N TYR A 265 24.26 4.41 -1.55
CA TYR A 265 25.21 4.08 -2.63
C TYR A 265 25.10 2.62 -3.06
N GLY A 266 25.78 1.80 -2.27
CA GLY A 266 26.03 0.39 -2.55
C GLY A 266 24.75 -0.43 -2.68
N HIS A 267 23.75 -0.16 -1.85
CA HIS A 267 22.47 -0.88 -1.88
C HIS A 267 21.65 -0.58 -3.15
N MET A 268 21.71 0.64 -3.69
CA MET A 268 21.09 0.93 -5.00
C MET A 268 21.82 0.28 -6.18
N GLU A 269 23.14 0.05 -6.10
CA GLU A 269 23.87 -0.70 -7.13
C GLU A 269 23.62 -2.21 -7.02
N TRP A 270 23.58 -2.77 -5.80
CA TRP A 270 23.13 -4.15 -5.56
C TRP A 270 21.71 -4.37 -6.10
N PHE A 271 20.78 -3.45 -5.83
CA PHE A 271 19.41 -3.53 -6.34
C PHE A 271 19.35 -3.50 -7.88
N ARG A 272 20.19 -2.68 -8.54
CA ARG A 272 20.36 -2.71 -10.01
C ARG A 272 20.82 -4.07 -10.51
N GLU A 273 21.75 -4.71 -9.81
CA GLU A 273 22.35 -5.99 -10.18
C GLU A 273 21.36 -7.14 -10.02
N GLN A 274 20.65 -7.20 -8.89
CA GLN A 274 19.59 -8.19 -8.70
C GLN A 274 18.48 -8.06 -9.75
N LEU A 275 18.05 -6.84 -10.11
CA LEU A 275 17.08 -6.64 -11.19
C LEU A 275 17.59 -7.10 -12.57
N GLN A 276 18.90 -7.02 -12.83
CA GLN A 276 19.49 -7.57 -14.06
C GLN A 276 19.52 -9.11 -14.03
N LEU A 277 19.91 -9.73 -12.92
CA LEU A 277 19.91 -11.18 -12.75
C LEU A 277 18.48 -11.76 -12.86
N ILE A 278 17.50 -11.09 -12.27
CA ILE A 278 16.07 -11.41 -12.39
C ILE A 278 15.63 -11.43 -13.87
N ARG A 279 15.98 -10.39 -14.63
CA ARG A 279 15.72 -10.33 -16.09
C ARG A 279 16.42 -11.44 -16.85
N GLU A 280 17.70 -11.70 -16.58
CA GLU A 280 18.50 -12.70 -17.30
C GLU A 280 18.01 -14.13 -17.03
N LYS A 281 17.51 -14.40 -15.82
CA LYS A 281 16.81 -15.63 -15.45
C LYS A 281 15.34 -15.69 -15.94
N GLY A 282 14.84 -14.64 -16.60
CA GLY A 282 13.47 -14.56 -17.12
C GLY A 282 12.37 -14.30 -16.08
N LEU A 283 12.75 -14.12 -14.81
CA LEU A 283 11.85 -13.98 -13.67
C LEU A 283 11.05 -12.66 -13.71
N LYS A 284 9.91 -12.64 -13.02
CA LYS A 284 9.23 -11.40 -12.60
C LYS A 284 9.56 -11.08 -11.15
N VAL A 285 9.39 -9.83 -10.74
CA VAL A 285 9.75 -9.38 -9.38
C VAL A 285 8.74 -8.47 -8.71
N ILE A 286 8.42 -8.82 -7.47
CA ILE A 286 7.77 -7.98 -6.46
C ILE A 286 8.86 -7.33 -5.61
N ILE A 287 8.76 -6.04 -5.31
CA ILE A 287 9.72 -5.33 -4.45
C ILE A 287 9.04 -5.03 -3.11
N VAL A 288 9.69 -5.40 -2.00
CA VAL A 288 9.21 -5.12 -0.64
C VAL A 288 10.23 -4.28 0.13
N GLY A 289 9.75 -3.41 1.02
CA GLY A 289 10.55 -2.58 1.92
C GLY A 289 9.67 -1.99 3.01
N HIS A 290 10.22 -1.37 4.05
CA HIS A 290 9.40 -0.77 5.12
C HIS A 290 9.02 0.67 4.78
N VAL A 291 9.97 1.60 4.85
CA VAL A 291 9.78 3.03 4.62
C VAL A 291 9.45 3.27 3.14
N PRO A 292 8.27 3.82 2.78
CA PRO A 292 7.92 4.03 1.38
C PRO A 292 8.65 5.23 0.75
N PRO A 293 8.85 5.22 -0.58
CA PRO A 293 9.43 6.33 -1.36
C PRO A 293 8.47 7.54 -1.51
N ALA A 294 7.90 8.01 -0.40
CA ALA A 294 7.01 9.17 -0.33
C ALA A 294 7.78 10.48 -0.56
N ARG A 295 7.20 11.38 -1.36
CA ARG A 295 7.84 12.59 -1.88
C ARG A 295 6.81 13.71 -2.10
N THR A 296 6.47 14.44 -1.03
CA THR A 296 5.69 15.70 -1.09
C THR A 296 6.37 16.80 -0.25
N PRO A 297 6.07 18.09 -0.49
CA PRO A 297 6.62 19.20 0.30
C PRO A 297 6.31 19.17 1.81
N SER A 298 5.32 18.40 2.27
CA SER A 298 5.00 18.16 3.69
C SER A 298 5.49 16.82 4.25
N LYS A 299 5.75 15.79 3.43
CA LYS A 299 6.45 14.57 3.88
C LYS A 299 7.26 13.93 2.76
N THR A 300 8.59 13.92 2.91
CA THR A 300 9.57 13.28 2.03
C THR A 300 10.43 12.34 2.86
N LEU A 301 10.22 11.04 2.67
CA LEU A 301 10.82 10.00 3.50
C LEU A 301 12.13 9.45 2.91
N TRP A 302 12.33 9.53 1.59
CA TRP A 302 13.58 9.08 0.96
C TRP A 302 14.45 10.26 0.52
N TYR A 303 15.77 10.12 0.66
CA TYR A 303 16.71 11.04 0.02
C TYR A 303 16.42 11.12 -1.49
N GLU A 304 16.37 12.34 -2.03
CA GLU A 304 16.02 12.59 -3.44
C GLU A 304 16.90 11.76 -4.39
N THR A 305 18.20 11.65 -4.13
CA THR A 305 19.15 10.85 -4.91
C THR A 305 18.79 9.35 -4.93
N CYS A 306 18.21 8.83 -3.85
CA CYS A 306 17.67 7.47 -3.78
C CYS A 306 16.36 7.33 -4.54
N TRP A 307 15.41 8.25 -4.36
CA TRP A 307 14.15 8.26 -5.13
C TRP A 307 14.41 8.31 -6.64
N GLN A 308 15.40 9.10 -7.05
CA GLN A 308 15.86 9.24 -8.42
C GLN A 308 16.46 7.92 -8.98
N LYS A 309 17.41 7.28 -8.26
CA LYS A 309 17.94 5.96 -8.66
C LYS A 309 16.84 4.90 -8.74
N TYR A 310 16.00 4.78 -7.71
CA TYR A 310 14.89 3.82 -7.66
C TYR A 310 13.95 3.98 -8.85
N THR A 311 13.47 5.20 -9.11
CA THR A 311 12.53 5.46 -10.22
C THR A 311 13.19 5.22 -11.59
N LEU A 312 14.48 5.52 -11.73
CA LEU A 312 15.26 5.15 -12.92
C LEU A 312 15.37 3.64 -13.07
N TRP A 313 15.70 2.88 -12.03
CA TRP A 313 15.75 1.43 -12.09
C TRP A 313 14.40 0.83 -12.46
N LEU A 314 13.29 1.24 -11.83
CA LEU A 314 11.97 0.73 -12.21
C LEU A 314 11.58 1.09 -13.65
N GLN A 315 11.98 2.25 -14.18
CA GLN A 315 11.84 2.57 -15.61
C GLN A 315 12.65 1.60 -16.49
N LYS A 316 13.90 1.32 -16.11
CA LYS A 316 14.82 0.46 -16.85
C LYS A 316 14.48 -1.02 -16.77
N TYR A 317 13.73 -1.46 -15.76
CA TYR A 317 13.31 -2.85 -15.51
C TYR A 317 11.79 -3.05 -15.57
N ARG A 318 11.06 -2.15 -16.25
CA ARG A 318 9.59 -2.15 -16.45
C ARG A 318 9.01 -3.43 -17.11
N ASP A 319 9.87 -4.32 -17.58
CA ASP A 319 9.62 -5.63 -18.20
C ASP A 319 9.54 -6.79 -17.17
N VAL A 320 10.12 -6.61 -15.98
CA VAL A 320 10.14 -7.62 -14.91
C VAL A 320 9.45 -7.17 -13.62
N VAL A 321 9.48 -5.88 -13.30
CA VAL A 321 8.88 -5.33 -12.07
C VAL A 321 7.34 -5.38 -12.13
N ILE A 322 6.74 -5.87 -11.05
CA ILE A 322 5.27 -5.95 -10.84
C ILE A 322 4.77 -4.76 -9.99
N GLY A 323 5.57 -4.31 -9.01
CA GLY A 323 5.26 -3.16 -8.15
C GLY A 323 6.13 -3.13 -6.89
N GLY A 324 6.14 -1.99 -6.21
CA GLY A 324 6.71 -1.85 -4.87
C GLY A 324 5.63 -1.93 -3.78
N PHE A 325 5.97 -2.47 -2.61
CA PHE A 325 5.05 -2.69 -1.49
C PHE A 325 5.70 -2.31 -0.16
N PHE A 326 5.01 -1.45 0.61
CA PHE A 326 5.59 -0.76 1.76
C PHE A 326 4.61 -0.61 2.94
N GLY A 327 5.14 -0.38 4.14
CA GLY A 327 4.42 -0.16 5.40
C GLY A 327 4.63 1.26 5.95
N HIS A 328 5.08 1.36 7.20
CA HIS A 328 5.52 2.58 7.92
C HIS A 328 4.45 3.65 8.18
N MET A 329 3.75 4.12 7.15
CA MET A 329 2.87 5.29 7.24
C MET A 329 1.52 5.01 7.90
N ASN A 330 1.22 3.76 8.30
CA ASN A 330 -0.02 3.33 8.95
C ASN A 330 -1.34 3.60 8.19
N ILE A 331 -1.30 4.19 6.98
CA ILE A 331 -2.47 4.59 6.19
C ILE A 331 -2.55 3.95 4.80
N ASP A 332 -3.76 3.58 4.38
CA ASP A 332 -4.04 3.00 3.06
C ASP A 332 -3.92 4.02 1.91
N HIS A 333 -2.85 3.92 1.12
CA HIS A 333 -2.68 4.73 -0.09
C HIS A 333 -1.73 4.07 -1.11
N PHE A 334 -1.48 4.78 -2.21
CA PHE A 334 -0.55 4.38 -3.26
C PHE A 334 0.21 5.59 -3.79
N LEU A 335 1.44 5.36 -4.25
CA LEU A 335 2.31 6.35 -4.85
C LEU A 335 2.35 6.15 -6.37
N LEU A 336 2.45 7.26 -7.11
CA LEU A 336 2.73 7.25 -8.54
C LEU A 336 4.06 7.94 -8.77
N HIS A 337 5.08 7.16 -9.16
CA HIS A 337 6.38 7.69 -9.55
C HIS A 337 6.30 8.15 -11.01
N ASP A 338 6.74 9.37 -11.31
CA ASP A 338 6.70 9.95 -12.66
C ASP A 338 8.11 10.04 -13.23
N THR A 339 8.40 9.29 -14.29
CA THR A 339 9.75 9.27 -14.88
C THR A 339 10.15 10.57 -15.58
N LYS A 340 9.24 11.55 -15.77
CA LYS A 340 9.63 12.91 -16.21
C LYS A 340 10.23 13.75 -15.09
N ASP A 341 10.09 13.34 -13.83
CA ASP A 341 10.75 13.98 -12.69
C ASP A 341 12.19 13.44 -12.48
N ILE A 342 12.66 12.50 -13.32
CA ILE A 342 14.03 12.00 -13.27
C ILE A 342 15.01 13.07 -13.78
N SER A 343 16.04 13.38 -13.01
CA SER A 343 17.14 14.28 -13.37
C SER A 343 18.49 13.62 -13.17
N ILE A 344 19.18 13.32 -14.28
CA ILE A 344 20.49 12.66 -14.26
C ILE A 344 21.52 13.47 -13.46
N ASP A 345 21.51 14.81 -13.59
CA ASP A 345 22.32 15.77 -12.83
C ASP A 345 22.27 15.54 -11.30
N ILE A 346 21.13 15.08 -10.77
CA ILE A 346 20.94 14.81 -9.34
C ILE A 346 21.51 13.43 -8.97
N ILE A 347 21.38 12.43 -9.86
CA ILE A 347 21.92 11.08 -9.64
C ILE A 347 23.46 11.09 -9.71
N ASP A 348 24.04 11.89 -10.61
CA ASP A 348 25.48 12.10 -10.76
C ASP A 348 26.11 12.94 -9.62
N GLY A 349 25.28 13.51 -8.73
CA GLY A 349 25.71 14.39 -7.64
C GLY A 349 26.16 15.79 -8.07
N ASP A 350 26.09 16.12 -9.37
CA ASP A 350 26.53 17.39 -9.93
C ASP A 350 25.61 18.57 -9.56
N LYS A 351 24.41 18.27 -9.03
CA LYS A 351 23.58 19.21 -8.25
C LYS A 351 23.46 18.75 -6.81
N ILE A 352 23.81 19.63 -5.88
CA ILE A 352 23.48 19.48 -4.47
C ILE A 352 21.95 19.41 -4.34
N SER A 353 21.42 18.29 -3.85
CA SER A 353 20.02 18.18 -3.44
C SER A 353 19.80 19.04 -2.20
N SER A 354 19.44 20.31 -2.39
CA SER A 354 19.41 21.35 -1.34
C SER A 354 18.19 21.25 -0.40
N MET A 355 17.88 20.05 0.08
CA MET A 355 16.86 19.77 1.09
C MET A 355 17.32 18.65 2.03
N ARG A 356 18.17 19.00 3.01
CA ARG A 356 18.07 18.42 4.35
C ARG A 356 16.93 19.14 5.10
N THR A 357 15.72 19.03 4.56
CA THR A 357 14.52 19.44 5.29
C THR A 357 14.24 18.31 6.26
N MET A 358 14.60 18.48 7.53
CA MET A 358 14.05 17.61 8.56
C MET A 358 12.56 17.94 8.65
N MET A 359 11.73 16.91 8.51
CA MET A 359 10.28 17.02 8.45
C MET A 359 9.75 16.22 9.63
N ASP A 360 8.64 16.61 10.23
CA ASP A 360 8.16 15.90 11.41
C ASP A 360 7.84 14.45 11.05
N GLU A 361 8.52 13.51 11.69
CA GLU A 361 8.30 12.08 11.54
C GLU A 361 6.87 11.73 11.98
N GLU A 362 6.44 12.35 13.07
CA GLU A 362 5.13 12.23 13.71
C GLU A 362 4.00 12.18 12.68
N LEU A 363 3.34 11.02 12.63
CA LEU A 363 2.20 10.74 11.74
C LEU A 363 0.91 11.27 12.35
N THR A 364 0.93 12.54 12.78
CA THR A 364 -0.29 13.22 13.22
C THR A 364 -1.33 13.20 12.11
N ILE A 365 -2.60 13.25 12.50
CA ILE A 365 -3.70 13.37 11.54
C ILE A 365 -3.51 14.63 10.68
N GLU A 366 -2.97 15.72 11.22
CA GLU A 366 -2.73 16.97 10.48
C GLU A 366 -1.59 16.85 9.46
N SER A 367 -0.42 16.30 9.82
CA SER A 367 0.69 16.08 8.87
C SER A 367 0.29 15.09 7.76
N THR A 368 -0.49 14.06 8.11
CA THR A 368 -1.06 13.08 7.17
C THR A 368 -2.10 13.73 6.24
N ASN A 369 -2.90 14.67 6.74
CA ASN A 369 -3.92 15.35 5.94
C ASN A 369 -3.31 16.23 4.85
N ASP A 370 -2.29 17.02 5.17
CA ASP A 370 -1.62 17.85 4.17
C ASP A 370 -0.78 17.01 3.20
N TYR A 371 -0.12 15.95 3.67
CA TYR A 371 0.50 14.95 2.80
C TYR A 371 -0.48 14.39 1.74
N LEU A 372 -1.67 13.94 2.16
CA LEU A 372 -2.68 13.40 1.24
C LEU A 372 -3.27 14.49 0.32
N ARG A 373 -3.46 15.72 0.80
CA ARG A 373 -3.86 16.88 -0.03
C ARG A 373 -2.82 17.21 -1.10
N GLU A 374 -1.53 17.10 -0.78
CA GLU A 374 -0.44 17.32 -1.74
C GLU A 374 -0.32 16.19 -2.75
N LEU A 375 -0.47 14.93 -2.33
CA LEU A 375 -0.57 13.78 -3.22
C LEU A 375 -1.73 13.97 -4.23
N ARG A 376 -2.88 14.43 -3.76
CA ARG A 376 -4.00 14.81 -4.64
C ARG A 376 -3.66 15.99 -5.57
N LYS A 377 -2.93 16.99 -5.07
CA LYS A 377 -2.44 18.15 -5.83
C LYS A 377 -1.50 17.71 -6.96
N GLN A 378 -0.66 16.71 -6.74
CA GLN A 378 0.12 16.04 -7.79
C GLN A 378 -0.81 15.35 -8.80
N TRP A 379 -1.80 14.58 -8.35
CA TRP A 379 -2.75 13.90 -9.25
C TRP A 379 -3.60 14.85 -10.13
N THR A 380 -3.81 16.11 -9.70
CA THR A 380 -4.46 17.13 -10.57
C THR A 380 -3.66 17.46 -11.83
N LYS A 381 -2.35 17.19 -11.84
CA LYS A 381 -1.43 17.43 -12.97
C LYS A 381 -1.34 16.26 -13.96
N LEU A 382 -2.01 15.13 -13.69
CA LEU A 382 -1.99 13.96 -14.57
C LEU A 382 -2.63 14.29 -15.93
N PRO A 383 -2.10 13.76 -17.06
CA PRO A 383 -2.63 14.03 -18.41
C PRO A 383 -4.15 13.81 -18.52
N THR A 384 -4.87 14.74 -19.15
CA THR A 384 -6.34 14.80 -19.09
C THR A 384 -7.08 13.67 -19.79
N GLN A 385 -6.40 12.79 -20.54
CA GLN A 385 -7.01 11.74 -21.38
C GLN A 385 -6.99 10.32 -20.78
N VAL A 386 -6.35 10.03 -19.63
CA VAL A 386 -6.16 8.62 -19.19
C VAL A 386 -7.49 7.84 -19.06
N SER A 387 -8.56 8.48 -18.57
CA SER A 387 -9.89 7.86 -18.43
C SER A 387 -10.75 7.82 -19.71
N THR A 388 -10.28 8.34 -20.85
CA THR A 388 -10.97 8.22 -22.15
C THR A 388 -10.34 7.16 -23.06
N LEU A 389 -9.04 6.90 -22.88
CA LEU A 389 -8.24 5.98 -23.70
C LEU A 389 -8.59 4.51 -23.39
N GLN A 390 -8.84 3.71 -24.44
CA GLN A 390 -9.08 2.25 -24.37
C GLN A 390 -7.77 1.46 -24.39
N TYR A 391 -7.76 0.21 -23.92
CA TYR A 391 -6.63 -0.70 -24.15
C TYR A 391 -6.52 -1.06 -25.65
N PRO A 392 -5.32 -1.39 -26.18
CA PRO A 392 -5.14 -1.75 -27.59
C PRO A 392 -6.10 -2.85 -28.06
N ASN A 393 -6.37 -3.83 -27.18
CA ASN A 393 -7.20 -5.00 -27.46
C ASN A 393 -8.71 -4.77 -27.21
N GLU A 394 -9.14 -3.57 -26.78
CA GLU A 394 -10.57 -3.24 -26.55
C GLU A 394 -11.27 -2.64 -27.80
N SER A 395 -10.58 -2.54 -28.96
CA SER A 395 -11.09 -1.83 -30.14
C SER A 395 -11.79 -2.71 -31.19
N ASN A 396 -12.99 -3.20 -30.89
CA ASN A 396 -13.87 -3.91 -31.84
C ASN A 396 -14.46 -3.02 -32.98
N ASN A 397 -13.76 -1.96 -33.39
CA ASN A 397 -14.18 -1.09 -34.49
C ASN A 397 -12.96 -0.44 -35.17
N PRO A 398 -12.55 -0.91 -36.37
CA PRO A 398 -11.35 -0.43 -37.06
C PRO A 398 -11.32 1.08 -37.33
N TYR A 399 -12.49 1.70 -37.54
CA TYR A 399 -12.59 3.07 -38.04
C TYR A 399 -12.47 4.14 -36.94
N LYS A 400 -12.37 3.75 -35.66
CA LYS A 400 -12.36 4.70 -34.53
C LYS A 400 -10.96 5.17 -34.10
N HIS A 401 -9.90 4.65 -34.71
CA HIS A 401 -8.51 5.04 -34.44
C HIS A 401 -8.13 6.43 -34.99
N LEU A 402 -8.93 7.00 -35.91
CA LEU A 402 -8.58 8.23 -36.64
C LEU A 402 -8.95 9.55 -35.94
N GLU A 403 -9.71 9.53 -34.83
CA GLU A 403 -10.20 10.77 -34.16
C GLU A 403 -9.57 11.07 -32.80
N ARG A 404 -8.45 10.42 -32.43
CA ARG A 404 -7.74 10.70 -31.18
C ARG A 404 -6.23 10.88 -31.41
N PRO A 405 -5.63 12.01 -30.99
CA PRO A 405 -4.25 12.30 -31.31
C PRO A 405 -3.29 11.40 -30.54
N GLU A 406 -2.31 10.82 -31.24
CA GLU A 406 -1.23 9.99 -30.68
C GLU A 406 -0.55 10.63 -29.46
N ASN A 407 -0.49 11.97 -29.45
CA ASN A 407 0.08 12.79 -28.38
C ASN A 407 -0.48 12.41 -27.00
N SER A 408 -1.76 12.03 -26.92
CA SER A 408 -2.41 11.65 -25.66
C SER A 408 -1.90 10.34 -25.04
N LEU A 409 -1.32 9.43 -25.84
CA LEU A 409 -0.59 8.26 -25.35
C LEU A 409 0.87 8.60 -25.02
N LYS A 410 1.50 9.45 -25.84
CA LYS A 410 2.87 9.94 -25.62
C LYS A 410 2.98 10.70 -24.28
N ASP A 411 1.93 11.40 -23.85
CA ASP A 411 1.85 12.09 -22.56
C ASP A 411 2.01 11.17 -21.33
N ILE A 412 1.53 9.92 -21.43
CA ILE A 412 1.67 8.88 -20.39
C ILE A 412 2.77 7.86 -20.71
N GLY A 413 3.63 8.13 -21.70
CA GLY A 413 4.79 7.31 -22.06
C GLY A 413 4.51 6.11 -22.96
N GLY A 414 3.26 5.85 -23.33
CA GLY A 414 2.88 4.73 -24.21
C GLY A 414 1.44 4.23 -24.00
N PRO A 415 1.08 3.11 -24.65
CA PRO A 415 -0.26 2.50 -24.53
C PRO A 415 -0.59 1.91 -23.16
N TRP A 416 0.38 1.73 -22.25
CA TRP A 416 0.17 1.11 -20.93
C TRP A 416 0.45 2.05 -19.76
N GLY A 417 0.87 3.29 -20.01
CA GLY A 417 1.22 4.26 -18.97
C GLY A 417 2.67 4.18 -18.52
N GLU A 418 3.58 3.75 -19.40
CA GLU A 418 4.98 3.40 -19.13
C GLU A 418 5.86 4.57 -18.63
N ARG A 419 5.34 5.80 -18.63
CA ARG A 419 5.92 6.94 -17.90
C ARG A 419 5.89 6.77 -16.39
N TYR A 420 4.98 5.94 -15.87
CA TYR A 420 4.67 5.87 -14.44
C TYR A 420 5.00 4.51 -13.83
N GLN A 421 5.26 4.48 -12.53
CA GLN A 421 5.34 3.26 -11.71
C GLN A 421 4.44 3.41 -10.49
N ILE A 422 4.02 2.29 -9.91
CA ILE A 422 3.19 2.25 -8.70
C ILE A 422 3.95 1.60 -7.54
N SER A 423 3.84 2.22 -6.37
CA SER A 423 4.17 1.62 -5.08
C SER A 423 2.91 1.64 -4.21
N PHE A 424 2.58 0.51 -3.59
CA PHE A 424 1.45 0.39 -2.67
C PHE A 424 1.93 0.60 -1.24
N VAL A 425 1.22 1.45 -0.49
CA VAL A 425 1.46 1.67 0.94
C VAL A 425 0.27 1.11 1.72
N SER A 426 0.49 0.85 3.00
CA SER A 426 -0.28 -0.12 3.76
C SER A 426 -0.73 0.42 5.11
N PRO A 427 -1.99 0.20 5.51
CA PRO A 427 -2.45 0.37 6.89
C PRO A 427 -2.02 -0.83 7.75
N SER A 428 -2.15 -0.69 9.07
CA SER A 428 -1.54 -1.58 10.06
C SER A 428 -2.52 -2.23 11.05
N VAL A 429 -2.05 -3.23 11.80
CA VAL A 429 -2.67 -3.78 13.02
C VAL A 429 -2.60 -2.80 14.19
N VAL A 430 -1.57 -1.95 14.24
CA VAL A 430 -1.34 -1.00 15.34
C VAL A 430 -2.61 -0.17 15.57
N PRO A 431 -3.12 -0.07 16.81
CA PRO A 431 -4.40 0.60 17.08
C PRO A 431 -4.34 2.13 16.98
N ASN A 432 -3.28 2.69 16.38
CA ASN A 432 -3.24 4.03 15.78
C ASN A 432 -4.52 4.30 14.94
N PHE A 433 -5.00 3.29 14.20
CA PHE A 433 -6.33 3.29 13.58
C PHE A 433 -7.11 2.02 13.97
N LEU A 434 -7.98 1.49 13.09
CA LEU A 434 -8.49 0.14 13.27
C LEU A 434 -7.45 -0.85 12.73
N PRO A 435 -7.16 -1.97 13.43
CA PRO A 435 -6.26 -3.00 12.92
C PRO A 435 -6.69 -3.51 11.55
N THR A 436 -5.79 -3.56 10.56
CA THR A 436 -6.12 -3.69 9.12
C THR A 436 -5.20 -4.68 8.40
N LEU A 437 -5.51 -4.97 7.13
CA LEU A 437 -4.91 -6.06 6.34
C LEU A 437 -5.12 -6.04 4.81
N ARG A 438 -4.37 -6.86 4.05
CA ARG A 438 -4.57 -6.98 2.59
C ARG A 438 -4.14 -8.33 2.01
N VAL A 439 -5.06 -8.94 1.27
CA VAL A 439 -4.78 -10.02 0.29
C VAL A 439 -4.54 -9.40 -1.05
N MET A 440 -3.64 -9.96 -1.85
CA MET A 440 -3.46 -9.49 -3.21
C MET A 440 -3.58 -10.68 -4.17
N GLU A 441 -4.49 -10.53 -5.11
CA GLU A 441 -4.89 -11.56 -6.08
C GLU A 441 -4.14 -11.29 -7.39
N TYR A 442 -3.56 -12.32 -8.01
CA TYR A 442 -2.76 -12.19 -9.22
C TYR A 442 -3.01 -13.33 -10.21
N ASN A 443 -2.74 -13.04 -11.48
CA ASN A 443 -2.97 -13.95 -12.59
C ASN A 443 -1.88 -15.04 -12.66
N ILE A 444 -2.25 -16.32 -12.63
CA ILE A 444 -1.34 -17.46 -12.86
C ILE A 444 -1.52 -18.12 -14.23
N SER A 445 -2.40 -17.60 -15.09
CA SER A 445 -2.64 -18.15 -16.43
C SER A 445 -1.32 -18.35 -17.21
N GLY A 446 -1.09 -19.59 -17.67
CA GLY A 446 0.11 -19.99 -18.41
C GLY A 446 1.19 -20.67 -17.55
N LEU A 447 1.01 -20.78 -16.23
CA LEU A 447 1.82 -21.68 -15.40
C LEU A 447 1.32 -23.13 -15.50
N ASN A 448 2.21 -24.09 -15.21
CA ASN A 448 1.83 -25.49 -15.02
C ASN A 448 1.55 -25.72 -13.52
N SER A 449 0.30 -25.47 -13.13
CA SER A 449 -0.16 -25.45 -11.73
C SER A 449 0.31 -26.66 -10.92
N ASP A 450 -0.01 -27.88 -11.36
CA ASP A 450 0.36 -29.12 -10.65
C ASP A 450 1.87 -29.17 -10.32
N LYS A 451 2.72 -28.94 -11.32
CA LYS A 451 4.18 -28.94 -11.12
C LYS A 451 4.63 -27.78 -10.24
N THR A 452 4.13 -26.57 -10.47
CA THR A 452 4.55 -25.37 -9.75
C THR A 452 4.23 -25.46 -8.26
N TRP A 453 3.05 -25.93 -7.88
CA TRP A 453 2.67 -26.05 -6.47
C TRP A 453 3.36 -27.23 -5.77
N ASP A 454 3.65 -28.32 -6.46
CA ASP A 454 4.45 -29.42 -5.92
C ASP A 454 5.93 -29.00 -5.72
N GLU A 455 6.52 -28.26 -6.66
CA GLU A 455 7.86 -27.69 -6.51
C GLU A 455 7.91 -26.66 -5.37
N MET A 456 6.89 -25.81 -5.21
CA MET A 456 6.80 -24.89 -4.06
C MET A 456 6.67 -25.62 -2.72
N ARG A 457 5.76 -26.59 -2.59
CA ARG A 457 5.58 -27.34 -1.33
C ARG A 457 6.82 -28.15 -0.96
N THR A 458 7.61 -28.58 -1.94
CA THR A 458 8.87 -29.31 -1.72
C THR A 458 10.06 -28.37 -1.42
N HIS A 459 10.09 -27.17 -2.01
CA HIS A 459 11.29 -26.31 -2.05
C HIS A 459 11.03 -24.82 -1.74
N ALA A 460 10.01 -24.48 -0.93
CA ALA A 460 9.65 -23.10 -0.55
C ALA A 460 10.85 -22.22 -0.12
N MET A 461 11.84 -22.82 0.56
CA MET A 461 13.09 -22.17 0.98
C MET A 461 14.34 -22.95 0.49
N GLY A 462 14.22 -23.63 -0.65
CA GLY A 462 15.26 -24.50 -1.22
C GLY A 462 16.51 -23.73 -1.70
N LEU A 463 17.59 -24.47 -1.95
CA LEU A 463 18.83 -23.93 -2.54
C LEU A 463 18.61 -23.54 -4.01
N VAL A 464 18.08 -22.34 -4.22
CA VAL A 464 18.23 -21.64 -5.50
C VAL A 464 19.73 -21.34 -5.67
N ASN A 465 20.34 -21.86 -6.73
CA ASN A 465 21.72 -21.48 -7.07
C ASN A 465 21.72 -20.08 -7.68
N TRP A 466 21.54 -19.06 -6.84
CA TRP A 466 21.50 -17.67 -7.27
C TRP A 466 22.88 -17.21 -7.74
N PRO A 467 23.02 -16.64 -8.96
CA PRO A 467 24.29 -16.10 -9.39
C PRO A 467 24.75 -15.00 -8.44
N LYS A 468 25.97 -15.11 -7.91
CA LYS A 468 26.56 -14.00 -7.16
C LYS A 468 26.78 -12.83 -8.12
N ALA A 469 26.45 -11.62 -7.69
CA ALA A 469 26.79 -10.41 -8.43
C ALA A 469 28.33 -10.28 -8.47
N GLU A 470 28.94 -10.63 -9.61
CA GLU A 470 30.39 -10.49 -9.78
C GLU A 470 30.76 -9.01 -9.87
N ALA A 471 31.74 -8.58 -9.06
CA ALA A 471 32.18 -7.18 -9.02
C ALA A 471 32.76 -6.67 -10.35
N ASP A 472 33.14 -7.56 -11.26
CA ASP A 472 33.64 -7.27 -12.61
C ASP A 472 32.58 -7.38 -13.71
N HIS A 473 31.30 -7.63 -13.38
CA HIS A 473 30.22 -7.85 -14.35
C HIS A 473 29.77 -6.54 -15.04
N LYS A 474 30.66 -5.98 -15.86
CA LYS A 474 30.40 -4.83 -16.73
C LYS A 474 29.15 -5.11 -17.57
N PRO A 475 28.03 -4.41 -17.35
CA PRO A 475 26.85 -4.61 -18.19
C PRO A 475 27.13 -4.05 -19.58
N ASN A 476 26.20 -4.29 -20.52
CA ASN A 476 26.12 -3.51 -21.75
C ASN A 476 25.71 -2.06 -21.42
N THR A 477 26.69 -1.31 -20.92
CA THR A 477 26.62 0.12 -20.59
C THR A 477 26.30 0.92 -21.84
N PHE A 478 25.29 1.77 -21.77
CA PHE A 478 24.90 2.58 -22.92
C PHE A 478 25.80 3.82 -23.03
N SER A 479 27.07 3.61 -23.39
CA SER A 479 27.97 4.67 -23.84
C SER A 479 27.28 5.47 -24.96
N VAL A 480 27.13 6.78 -24.79
CA VAL A 480 26.43 7.67 -25.73
C VAL A 480 27.32 7.95 -26.96
N ASN A 481 27.62 6.89 -27.71
CA ASN A 481 28.75 6.84 -28.63
C ASN A 481 28.40 7.33 -30.06
N SER A 482 27.91 8.57 -30.10
CA SER A 482 28.30 9.64 -31.03
C SER A 482 28.23 9.47 -32.57
N LYS A 483 27.75 8.35 -33.14
CA LYS A 483 27.86 8.06 -34.59
C LYS A 483 26.58 7.85 -35.41
N ILE A 484 25.37 8.05 -34.87
CA ILE A 484 24.11 7.83 -35.63
C ILE A 484 23.21 9.09 -35.73
N GLU A 485 23.26 10.03 -34.77
CA GLU A 485 22.36 11.20 -34.74
C GLU A 485 22.91 12.47 -35.45
N GLU A 486 23.78 12.32 -36.46
CA GLU A 486 24.42 13.47 -37.13
C GLU A 486 23.48 14.25 -38.09
N LYS A 487 22.20 13.87 -38.19
CA LYS A 487 21.21 14.47 -39.10
C LYS A 487 20.00 15.15 -38.42
N SER A 488 19.95 15.25 -37.09
CA SER A 488 18.83 15.87 -36.35
C SER A 488 19.29 16.89 -35.31
N ARG A 489 20.18 17.82 -35.71
CA ARG A 489 20.65 18.91 -34.84
C ARG A 489 19.80 20.19 -34.94
N SER A 490 18.81 20.29 -34.06
CA SER A 490 18.48 21.55 -33.39
C SER A 490 17.86 21.25 -32.01
N ASN A 491 18.19 22.07 -31.01
CA ASN A 491 17.57 22.10 -29.68
C ASN A 491 17.76 20.85 -28.78
N ALA A 492 19.00 20.35 -28.64
CA ALA A 492 19.39 19.41 -27.58
C ALA A 492 20.45 20.03 -26.64
N HIS A 493 20.31 19.84 -25.32
CA HIS A 493 21.22 20.42 -24.32
C HIS A 493 22.56 19.64 -24.21
N PRO A 494 23.70 20.29 -23.86
CA PRO A 494 25.02 19.68 -24.06
C PRO A 494 25.51 18.64 -23.03
N GLY A 495 24.74 18.34 -21.98
CA GLY A 495 25.26 17.75 -20.73
C GLY A 495 25.64 16.27 -20.73
N LEU A 496 24.98 15.41 -21.52
CA LEU A 496 24.97 13.93 -21.34
C LEU A 496 26.29 13.17 -21.64
N ARG A 497 27.46 13.81 -21.67
CA ARG A 497 28.70 13.17 -22.15
C ARG A 497 29.52 12.38 -21.13
N ASN A 498 29.45 12.70 -19.83
CA ASN A 498 30.28 12.08 -18.78
C ASN A 498 29.48 11.75 -17.49
N SER A 499 28.40 10.97 -17.59
CA SER A 499 27.73 10.43 -16.39
C SER A 499 28.62 9.37 -15.70
N LYS A 500 28.66 9.41 -14.36
CA LYS A 500 29.35 8.47 -13.46
C LYS A 500 28.48 7.25 -13.13
N VAL A 501 27.19 7.30 -13.47
CA VAL A 501 26.18 6.31 -13.08
C VAL A 501 26.13 5.15 -14.07
N ASN A 502 26.13 3.91 -13.56
CA ASN A 502 25.99 2.70 -14.36
C ASN A 502 24.52 2.48 -14.79
N ILE A 503 24.07 3.17 -15.83
CA ILE A 503 22.67 3.12 -16.29
C ILE A 503 22.43 1.84 -17.13
N PRO A 504 21.50 0.94 -16.72
CA PRO A 504 21.16 -0.25 -17.51
C PRO A 504 20.56 0.07 -18.88
N SER A 505 20.71 -0.91 -19.78
CA SER A 505 19.93 -0.96 -21.01
C SER A 505 18.43 -1.17 -20.67
N PRO A 506 17.52 -0.37 -21.25
CA PRO A 506 16.07 -0.57 -21.11
C PRO A 506 15.62 -1.83 -21.89
N PRO A 507 14.43 -2.37 -21.61
CA PRO A 507 13.83 -3.40 -22.46
C PRO A 507 13.61 -2.89 -23.89
N SER A 508 13.47 -3.83 -24.84
CA SER A 508 13.28 -3.50 -26.25
C SER A 508 12.12 -2.51 -26.47
N LYS A 509 12.28 -1.65 -27.48
CA LYS A 509 11.19 -0.79 -27.97
C LYS A 509 10.03 -1.59 -28.59
N THR A 510 10.25 -2.87 -28.92
CA THR A 510 9.24 -3.78 -29.47
C THR A 510 8.65 -4.76 -28.46
N SER A 511 9.24 -4.91 -27.27
CA SER A 511 8.68 -5.79 -26.23
C SER A 511 7.55 -5.09 -25.46
N LEU A 512 6.49 -5.83 -25.16
CA LEU A 512 5.46 -5.42 -24.21
C LEU A 512 6.09 -5.11 -22.83
N PRO A 513 5.52 -4.19 -22.04
CA PRO A 513 5.92 -4.00 -20.66
C PRO A 513 5.48 -5.20 -19.79
N GLY A 514 6.06 -5.27 -18.59
CA GLY A 514 5.82 -6.33 -17.61
C GLY A 514 4.45 -6.28 -16.95
N PRO A 515 4.21 -7.17 -15.97
CA PRO A 515 2.86 -7.45 -15.48
C PRO A 515 2.20 -6.29 -14.73
N ALA A 516 2.97 -5.31 -14.26
CA ALA A 516 2.48 -4.03 -13.70
C ALA A 516 1.67 -3.19 -14.71
N TYR A 517 1.86 -3.41 -16.01
CA TYR A 517 1.42 -2.53 -17.08
C TYR A 517 0.44 -3.19 -18.05
N SER A 518 0.79 -4.39 -18.53
CA SER A 518 0.05 -5.13 -19.54
C SER A 518 -0.43 -6.47 -18.94
N PRO A 519 -1.73 -6.81 -18.99
CA PRO A 519 -2.26 -8.06 -18.46
C PRO A 519 -1.54 -9.28 -19.03
N GLN A 520 -0.84 -10.00 -18.16
CA GLN A 520 -0.10 -11.24 -18.42
C GLN A 520 -0.01 -12.05 -17.11
N THR A 521 0.72 -13.16 -17.10
CA THR A 521 1.06 -13.89 -15.85
C THR A 521 1.73 -12.95 -14.85
N PHE A 522 1.39 -13.08 -13.57
CA PHE A 522 1.77 -12.21 -12.45
C PHE A 522 1.23 -10.77 -12.50
N THR A 523 0.28 -10.44 -13.40
CA THR A 523 -0.48 -9.19 -13.27
C THR A 523 -1.38 -9.25 -12.04
N LEU A 524 -1.27 -8.24 -11.19
CA LEU A 524 -2.13 -8.02 -10.04
C LEU A 524 -3.56 -7.70 -10.48
N LEU A 525 -4.52 -8.51 -10.03
CA LEU A 525 -5.94 -8.46 -10.43
C LEU A 525 -6.78 -7.66 -9.43
N GLY A 526 -6.59 -7.91 -8.14
CA GLY A 526 -7.39 -7.27 -7.09
C GLY A 526 -6.76 -7.36 -5.71
N TYR A 527 -7.36 -6.69 -4.75
CA TYR A 527 -7.08 -6.92 -3.34
C TYR A 527 -8.33 -6.79 -2.48
N THR A 528 -8.35 -7.52 -1.37
CA THR A 528 -9.36 -7.31 -0.31
C THR A 528 -8.69 -6.84 0.97
N GLN A 529 -9.20 -5.73 1.49
CA GLN A 529 -8.86 -5.17 2.79
C GLN A 529 -9.95 -5.52 3.80
N TYR A 530 -9.55 -5.91 5.01
CA TYR A 530 -10.45 -6.09 6.16
C TYR A 530 -9.92 -5.26 7.33
N PHE A 531 -10.72 -5.12 8.39
CA PHE A 531 -10.38 -4.39 9.60
C PHE A 531 -10.99 -5.06 10.84
N ALA A 532 -10.35 -4.94 12.00
CA ALA A 532 -10.90 -5.35 13.28
C ALA A 532 -11.60 -4.15 13.92
N ASN A 533 -12.89 -4.26 14.19
CA ASN A 533 -13.64 -3.16 14.80
C ASN A 533 -13.42 -3.14 16.32
N LEU A 534 -12.31 -2.57 16.79
CA LEU A 534 -11.97 -2.55 18.22
C LEU A 534 -13.08 -1.96 19.10
N THR A 535 -13.76 -0.89 18.64
CA THR A 535 -14.91 -0.31 19.34
C THR A 535 -16.01 -1.33 19.65
N ASP A 536 -16.23 -2.30 18.74
CA ASP A 536 -17.26 -3.34 18.85
C ASP A 536 -16.74 -4.65 19.44
N LEU A 537 -15.45 -4.98 19.23
CA LEU A 537 -14.80 -6.20 19.72
C LEU A 537 -14.41 -6.13 21.20
N ASN A 538 -13.94 -4.96 21.66
CA ASN A 538 -13.68 -4.71 23.09
C ASN A 538 -15.00 -4.69 23.88
N ASN A 539 -16.08 -4.16 23.27
CA ASN A 539 -17.46 -4.19 23.80
C ASN A 539 -17.65 -3.47 25.17
N ASP A 540 -16.66 -2.71 25.62
CA ASP A 540 -16.66 -1.95 26.88
C ASP A 540 -17.51 -0.66 26.84
N SER A 541 -18.38 -0.49 25.82
CA SER A 541 -19.16 0.74 25.64
C SER A 541 -20.14 0.97 26.80
N ALA A 542 -19.97 2.09 27.52
CA ALA A 542 -20.90 2.53 28.55
C ALA A 542 -22.34 2.73 28.00
N GLN A 543 -23.32 2.77 28.92
CA GLN A 543 -24.73 2.99 28.58
C GLN A 543 -24.91 4.25 27.73
N ARG A 544 -25.83 4.18 26.76
CA ARG A 544 -25.89 5.07 25.59
C ARG A 544 -26.64 6.39 25.86
N ASP A 545 -26.58 6.85 27.11
CA ASP A 545 -27.52 7.80 27.70
C ASP A 545 -26.82 9.10 28.13
N GLU A 546 -26.34 9.90 27.17
CA GLU A 546 -26.22 11.37 27.31
C GLU A 546 -25.94 12.04 25.94
N GLU A 547 -26.82 12.95 25.49
CA GLU A 547 -26.59 13.78 24.30
C GLU A 547 -25.65 14.95 24.62
N ILE A 548 -24.34 14.79 24.34
CA ILE A 548 -23.36 15.87 24.50
C ILE A 548 -23.00 16.47 23.13
N LYS A 549 -23.07 17.80 23.05
CA LYS A 549 -22.79 18.57 21.82
C LYS A 549 -21.27 18.67 21.60
N ILE A 550 -20.75 17.85 20.69
CA ILE A 550 -19.32 17.81 20.36
C ILE A 550 -18.94 19.04 19.52
N SER A 551 -17.91 19.78 19.93
CA SER A 551 -17.34 20.89 19.16
C SER A 551 -15.82 20.95 19.31
N LYS A 552 -15.12 20.76 18.18
CA LYS A 552 -13.66 20.57 18.03
C LYS A 552 -13.14 19.23 18.57
N TRP A 553 -11.97 18.88 18.02
CA TRP A 553 -11.18 17.65 18.16
C TRP A 553 -11.36 16.91 19.50
N LEU A 554 -11.80 15.65 19.41
CA LEU A 554 -11.64 14.67 20.48
C LEU A 554 -10.46 13.76 20.10
N PRO A 555 -9.43 13.62 20.96
CA PRO A 555 -8.55 12.47 20.88
C PRO A 555 -9.35 11.19 21.21
N GLY A 556 -8.80 10.01 20.87
CA GLY A 556 -9.51 8.74 20.73
C GLY A 556 -10.70 8.52 21.68
N ARG A 557 -11.84 8.09 21.12
CA ARG A 557 -13.23 8.29 21.63
C ARG A 557 -13.50 8.10 23.14
N ASN A 558 -12.64 7.43 23.90
CA ASN A 558 -12.79 7.16 25.33
C ASN A 558 -11.67 7.73 26.23
N ARG A 559 -10.73 8.53 25.69
CA ARG A 559 -9.66 9.20 26.46
C ARG A 559 -10.23 10.04 27.62
N GLY A 560 -9.55 10.01 28.77
CA GLY A 560 -9.98 10.65 30.01
C GLY A 560 -11.22 10.06 30.72
N LYS A 561 -11.87 9.03 30.16
CA LYS A 561 -13.02 8.34 30.80
C LYS A 561 -12.54 7.09 31.57
N ILE A 562 -13.36 6.59 32.50
CA ILE A 562 -13.08 5.38 33.30
C ILE A 562 -14.16 4.30 33.07
N PRO A 563 -13.81 3.02 32.80
CA PRO A 563 -14.76 1.91 32.71
C PRO A 563 -15.53 1.69 34.02
N LYS A 564 -16.84 1.43 33.90
CA LYS A 564 -17.72 1.12 35.05
C LYS A 564 -17.98 -0.38 35.23
N HIS A 565 -17.26 -1.24 34.50
CA HIS A 565 -17.43 -2.70 34.51
C HIS A 565 -16.12 -3.40 34.08
N GLU A 566 -15.97 -4.66 34.48
CA GLU A 566 -14.89 -5.55 34.00
C GLU A 566 -14.99 -5.78 32.48
N PRO A 567 -13.87 -6.03 31.77
CA PRO A 567 -13.86 -6.20 30.32
C PRO A 567 -14.81 -7.30 29.83
N ARG A 568 -15.57 -7.05 28.76
CA ARG A 568 -16.49 -8.06 28.16
C ARG A 568 -16.29 -8.25 26.65
N PRO A 569 -15.08 -8.57 26.20
CA PRO A 569 -14.73 -8.70 24.78
C PRO A 569 -15.51 -9.80 24.06
N LYS A 570 -15.78 -9.58 22.77
CA LYS A 570 -16.37 -10.58 21.86
C LYS A 570 -15.32 -11.59 21.38
N LYS A 571 -15.74 -12.66 20.65
CA LYS A 571 -14.78 -13.41 19.81
C LYS A 571 -14.18 -12.41 18.82
N PHE A 572 -12.86 -12.39 18.75
CA PHE A 572 -12.11 -11.57 17.82
C PHE A 572 -12.40 -11.96 16.36
N GLU A 573 -12.84 -10.99 15.55
CA GLU A 573 -13.14 -11.17 14.13
C GLU A 573 -12.93 -9.86 13.34
N TYR A 574 -12.02 -9.90 12.36
CA TYR A 574 -11.92 -8.90 11.30
C TYR A 574 -12.99 -9.06 10.22
N CYS A 575 -13.56 -7.94 9.80
CA CYS A 575 -14.60 -7.82 8.77
C CYS A 575 -14.05 -7.19 7.48
N VAL A 576 -14.54 -7.60 6.30
CA VAL A 576 -14.19 -6.93 5.02
C VAL A 576 -14.46 -5.43 5.10
N GLU A 577 -13.45 -4.61 4.83
CA GLU A 577 -13.55 -3.16 4.73
C GLU A 577 -13.93 -2.77 3.31
N TYR A 578 -13.19 -3.32 2.32
CA TYR A 578 -13.54 -3.32 0.91
C TYR A 578 -12.72 -4.32 0.09
N ASP A 579 -13.20 -4.56 -1.12
CA ASP A 579 -12.64 -5.48 -2.11
C ASP A 579 -12.60 -4.73 -3.45
N THR A 580 -11.43 -4.56 -4.07
CA THR A 580 -11.27 -3.74 -5.28
C THR A 580 -12.03 -4.29 -6.48
N SER A 581 -12.29 -5.60 -6.53
CA SER A 581 -12.97 -6.27 -7.65
C SER A 581 -14.48 -5.98 -7.67
N THR A 582 -15.08 -5.80 -6.49
CA THR A 582 -16.51 -5.50 -6.31
C THR A 582 -16.78 -4.01 -6.03
N ASP A 583 -15.73 -3.19 -5.96
CA ASP A 583 -15.81 -1.77 -5.64
C ASP A 583 -16.40 -0.93 -6.79
N THR A 584 -17.71 -0.68 -6.73
CA THR A 584 -18.43 0.19 -7.69
C THR A 584 -18.02 1.67 -7.67
N LEU A 585 -17.19 2.10 -6.72
CA LEU A 585 -16.70 3.48 -6.61
C LEU A 585 -15.33 3.66 -7.23
N TYR A 586 -14.34 2.86 -6.83
CA TYR A 586 -13.01 2.82 -7.43
C TYR A 586 -13.07 2.25 -8.84
N ASN A 587 -13.88 1.20 -9.04
CA ASN A 587 -14.16 0.56 -10.33
C ASN A 587 -12.87 0.17 -11.07
N LEU A 588 -11.98 -0.52 -10.36
CA LEU A 588 -10.76 -1.12 -10.90
C LEU A 588 -11.14 -2.43 -11.62
N LYS A 589 -10.59 -2.67 -12.82
CA LYS A 589 -10.67 -3.98 -13.51
C LYS A 589 -9.53 -4.91 -13.09
N ASP A 590 -8.42 -4.29 -12.71
CA ASP A 590 -7.09 -4.83 -12.51
C ASP A 590 -6.33 -3.80 -11.65
N LEU A 591 -5.18 -4.18 -11.08
CA LEU A 591 -4.34 -3.27 -10.31
C LEU A 591 -3.16 -2.71 -11.13
N THR A 592 -3.26 -2.69 -12.47
CA THR A 592 -2.19 -2.14 -13.31
C THR A 592 -1.97 -0.65 -13.08
N VAL A 593 -0.78 -0.17 -13.42
CA VAL A 593 -0.42 1.27 -13.47
C VAL A 593 -1.49 2.06 -14.23
N ARG A 594 -2.03 1.53 -15.33
CA ARG A 594 -3.04 2.22 -16.14
C ARG A 594 -4.41 2.33 -15.46
N SER A 595 -4.81 1.35 -14.65
CA SER A 595 -6.02 1.43 -13.83
C SER A 595 -5.85 2.41 -12.66
N TYR A 596 -4.69 2.41 -12.00
CA TYR A 596 -4.40 3.38 -10.94
C TYR A 596 -4.25 4.82 -11.44
N LEU A 597 -3.67 5.05 -12.62
CA LEU A 597 -3.65 6.39 -13.25
C LEU A 597 -5.08 6.91 -13.52
N LYS A 598 -6.00 6.03 -13.95
CA LYS A 598 -7.43 6.40 -14.11
C LYS A 598 -8.08 6.73 -12.77
N LEU A 599 -7.74 5.99 -11.70
CA LEU A 599 -8.27 6.21 -10.35
C LEU A 599 -7.76 7.54 -9.75
N ALA A 600 -6.45 7.76 -9.78
CA ALA A 600 -5.81 9.01 -9.35
C ALA A 600 -6.36 10.22 -10.12
N GLN A 601 -6.54 10.12 -11.44
CA GLN A 601 -7.16 11.18 -12.24
C GLN A 601 -8.60 11.49 -11.77
N ARG A 602 -9.40 10.47 -11.41
CA ARG A 602 -10.76 10.67 -10.86
C ARG A 602 -10.73 11.37 -9.50
N MET A 603 -9.76 11.06 -8.64
CA MET A 603 -9.59 11.68 -7.32
C MET A 603 -9.09 13.14 -7.40
N GLY A 604 -8.13 13.40 -8.29
CA GLY A 604 -7.61 14.75 -8.57
C GLY A 604 -8.59 15.68 -9.27
N ASN A 605 -9.61 15.15 -9.96
CA ASN A 605 -10.56 15.99 -10.68
C ASN A 605 -11.41 16.89 -9.75
N LEU A 606 -11.18 18.20 -9.84
CA LEU A 606 -11.92 19.25 -9.11
C LEU A 606 -13.33 19.53 -9.68
N LYS A 607 -13.64 19.05 -10.89
CA LYS A 607 -14.97 19.07 -11.52
C LYS A 607 -15.39 17.62 -11.85
N PRO A 608 -15.71 16.79 -10.83
CA PRO A 608 -16.08 15.39 -11.01
C PRO A 608 -17.22 15.20 -12.02
N LYS A 609 -17.33 14.01 -12.63
CA LYS A 609 -18.46 13.68 -13.52
C LYS A 609 -19.75 13.55 -12.69
N LYS A 610 -20.93 13.58 -13.34
CA LYS A 610 -22.22 13.38 -12.64
C LYS A 610 -22.29 12.07 -11.83
N SER A 611 -21.60 11.03 -12.28
CA SER A 611 -21.40 9.76 -11.57
C SER A 611 -20.68 9.91 -10.23
N ASP A 612 -19.82 10.93 -10.11
CA ASP A 612 -18.88 11.15 -9.01
C ASP A 612 -19.30 12.32 -8.08
N HIS A 613 -20.56 12.76 -8.19
CA HIS A 613 -21.23 13.76 -7.35
C HIS A 613 -21.99 13.12 -6.15
N ALA A 614 -22.74 13.98 -5.42
CA ALA A 614 -23.74 13.67 -4.38
C ALA A 614 -23.17 13.49 -2.95
N PRO A 615 -24.01 13.41 -1.90
CA PRO A 615 -23.52 13.50 -0.52
C PRO A 615 -22.77 12.22 -0.11
N PHE A 616 -21.67 12.42 0.59
CA PHE A 616 -20.94 11.36 1.28
C PHE A 616 -21.57 11.13 2.65
N SER A 617 -21.60 9.88 3.10
CA SER A 617 -21.85 9.52 4.50
C SER A 617 -20.85 8.43 4.90
N PRO A 618 -20.29 8.43 6.12
CA PRO A 618 -19.39 7.36 6.58
C PRO A 618 -20.13 6.03 6.67
N ALA A 619 -21.44 6.10 7.00
CA ALA A 619 -22.33 4.96 6.98
C ALA A 619 -22.63 4.52 5.54
N GLY A 620 -22.27 3.27 5.21
CA GLY A 620 -22.54 2.68 3.90
C GLY A 620 -24.05 2.59 3.62
N GLY A 621 -24.58 3.53 2.84
CA GLY A 621 -26.00 3.55 2.50
C GLY A 621 -26.37 4.68 1.54
N ASN A 622 -26.87 4.32 0.35
CA ASN A 622 -27.32 5.27 -0.65
C ASN A 622 -28.71 5.84 -0.27
N ARG A 623 -28.76 6.75 0.72
CA ARG A 623 -30.01 7.37 1.25
C ARG A 623 -30.64 8.34 0.24
N ASN A 624 -31.22 7.80 -0.82
CA ASN A 624 -32.07 8.48 -1.81
C ASN A 624 -33.56 8.14 -1.63
N VAL A 625 -33.99 7.85 -0.40
CA VAL A 625 -35.40 7.72 0.00
C VAL A 625 -35.58 8.41 1.37
N TYR A 626 -36.73 9.07 1.58
CA TYR A 626 -37.10 9.82 2.79
C TYR A 626 -36.24 11.05 3.13
N SER A 627 -36.41 12.14 2.36
CA SER A 627 -36.17 13.51 2.88
C SER A 627 -37.35 14.48 2.69
N ASP A 628 -38.51 14.01 2.20
CA ASP A 628 -39.66 14.86 1.85
C ASP A 628 -40.69 15.08 2.99
N LYS A 629 -40.36 14.73 4.24
CA LYS A 629 -41.23 15.01 5.41
C LYS A 629 -40.67 15.95 6.48
N TYR A 630 -39.38 16.31 6.46
CA TYR A 630 -38.81 17.35 7.34
C TYR A 630 -38.69 18.72 6.64
N ARG A 631 -39.72 19.08 5.86
CA ARG A 631 -39.77 20.36 5.10
C ARG A 631 -41.04 21.18 5.37
N GLN A 632 -41.73 20.91 6.47
CA GLN A 632 -42.98 21.60 6.85
C GLN A 632 -43.01 22.13 8.30
N GLU A 633 -41.86 22.29 8.96
CA GLU A 633 -41.81 22.78 10.37
C GLU A 633 -40.75 23.88 10.62
N SER A 634 -40.34 24.59 9.55
CA SER A 634 -39.49 25.79 9.65
C SER A 634 -39.87 26.83 8.58
N ALA A 635 -41.16 26.88 8.22
CA ALA A 635 -41.65 27.63 7.05
C ALA A 635 -42.30 28.99 7.38
N GLU A 636 -42.48 29.34 8.67
CA GLU A 636 -43.24 30.54 9.05
C GLU A 636 -42.40 31.77 9.46
N ILE A 637 -41.15 31.59 9.90
CA ILE A 637 -40.28 32.71 10.32
C ILE A 637 -39.15 32.94 9.32
N MET A 638 -39.43 33.70 8.24
CA MET A 638 -38.52 34.66 7.56
C MET A 638 -39.11 35.18 6.22
N LYS A 639 -40.31 35.79 6.24
CA LYS A 639 -40.83 36.56 5.10
C LYS A 639 -40.30 38.01 5.10
N LYS A 640 -39.05 38.22 4.62
CA LYS A 640 -38.57 39.43 3.91
C LYS A 640 -37.03 39.40 3.72
N HIS A 641 -36.58 39.07 2.51
CA HIS A 641 -35.77 39.92 1.61
C HIS A 641 -35.25 39.07 0.45
N ARG A 642 -35.57 39.45 -0.80
CA ARG A 642 -35.07 38.76 -2.00
C ARG A 642 -33.69 39.32 -2.38
N SER A 643 -32.66 38.49 -2.31
CA SER A 643 -31.42 38.70 -3.07
C SER A 643 -31.19 37.49 -4.00
N ASN A 644 -31.10 37.74 -5.31
CA ASN A 644 -30.96 36.67 -6.31
C ASN A 644 -29.49 36.21 -6.42
N LYS A 645 -29.03 35.44 -5.43
CA LYS A 645 -27.81 34.61 -5.47
C LYS A 645 -27.88 33.54 -4.37
N GLY A 646 -28.51 32.40 -4.68
CA GLY A 646 -28.45 31.24 -3.79
C GLY A 646 -27.00 30.72 -3.64
N PRO A 647 -26.63 30.13 -2.49
CA PRO A 647 -25.27 29.64 -2.27
C PRO A 647 -24.90 28.59 -3.34
N LYS A 648 -23.70 28.72 -3.91
CA LYS A 648 -23.18 27.74 -4.88
C LYS A 648 -23.07 26.38 -4.20
N LYS A 649 -23.87 25.40 -4.64
CA LYS A 649 -23.85 24.04 -4.12
C LYS A 649 -22.48 23.41 -4.38
N VAL A 650 -21.68 23.22 -3.32
CA VAL A 650 -20.30 22.74 -3.44
C VAL A 650 -20.30 21.33 -4.05
N ILE A 651 -19.52 21.14 -5.11
CA ILE A 651 -19.46 19.88 -5.86
C ILE A 651 -18.40 18.98 -5.21
N LYS A 652 -18.85 18.14 -4.29
CA LYS A 652 -18.01 17.12 -3.65
C LYS A 652 -17.60 16.03 -4.64
N ASN A 653 -16.34 15.57 -4.55
CA ASN A 653 -15.82 14.43 -5.31
C ASN A 653 -15.90 13.18 -4.44
N LYS A 654 -16.89 12.32 -4.69
CA LYS A 654 -17.16 11.15 -3.82
C LYS A 654 -16.02 10.11 -3.81
N VAL A 655 -15.22 10.02 -4.89
CA VAL A 655 -14.10 9.08 -5.01
C VAL A 655 -12.96 9.50 -4.08
N TRP A 656 -12.66 10.80 -4.04
CA TRP A 656 -11.70 11.38 -3.10
C TRP A 656 -12.12 11.20 -1.64
N LEU A 657 -13.40 11.45 -1.32
CA LEU A 657 -13.89 11.37 0.07
C LEU A 657 -13.83 9.94 0.63
N ARG A 658 -14.14 8.92 -0.18
CA ARG A 658 -13.96 7.52 0.25
C ARG A 658 -12.49 7.11 0.31
N PHE A 659 -11.62 7.69 -0.51
CA PHE A 659 -10.16 7.47 -0.39
C PHE A 659 -9.62 8.02 0.93
N ILE A 660 -9.98 9.24 1.33
CA ILE A 660 -9.65 9.74 2.66
C ILE A 660 -10.25 8.86 3.76
N TRP A 661 -11.52 8.49 3.68
CA TRP A 661 -12.12 7.57 4.67
C TRP A 661 -11.37 6.23 4.77
N ARG A 662 -10.85 5.69 3.65
CA ARG A 662 -10.07 4.45 3.61
C ARG A 662 -8.64 4.58 4.12
N ALA A 663 -7.98 5.69 3.81
CA ALA A 663 -6.61 5.94 4.27
C ALA A 663 -6.50 5.78 5.80
N PHE A 664 -7.50 6.30 6.52
CA PHE A 664 -7.62 6.21 7.98
C PHE A 664 -8.51 5.04 8.46
N VAL A 665 -8.71 3.99 7.64
CA VAL A 665 -9.49 2.77 7.96
C VAL A 665 -10.89 3.04 8.55
N GLY A 666 -11.56 4.07 8.04
CA GLY A 666 -12.90 4.47 8.43
C GLY A 666 -13.04 5.11 9.82
N THR A 667 -11.93 5.39 10.52
CA THR A 667 -11.94 6.02 11.85
C THR A 667 -12.44 7.47 11.84
N LEU A 668 -12.10 8.25 10.81
CA LEU A 668 -12.48 9.67 10.67
C LEU A 668 -13.99 9.87 10.49
N GLU A 669 -14.52 10.92 11.11
CA GLU A 669 -15.93 11.27 11.00
C GLU A 669 -16.23 12.16 9.79
N GLU A 670 -17.52 12.37 9.49
CA GLU A 670 -17.94 13.18 8.35
C GLU A 670 -17.59 14.67 8.50
N ALA A 671 -17.14 15.12 9.68
CA ALA A 671 -16.65 16.48 9.90
C ALA A 671 -15.20 16.62 9.41
N ASP A 672 -14.31 15.76 9.87
CA ASP A 672 -12.87 15.79 9.59
C ASP A 672 -12.61 15.59 8.09
N ILE A 673 -13.34 14.66 7.49
CA ILE A 673 -13.30 14.38 6.04
C ILE A 673 -13.70 15.63 5.21
N LYS A 674 -14.53 16.54 5.73
CA LYS A 674 -14.85 17.83 5.07
C LYS A 674 -13.76 18.87 5.27
N VAL A 675 -13.06 18.88 6.41
CA VAL A 675 -11.87 19.72 6.63
C VAL A 675 -10.77 19.31 5.64
N ILE A 676 -10.51 18.01 5.51
CA ILE A 676 -9.52 17.46 4.56
C ILE A 676 -9.89 17.81 3.11
N GLN A 677 -11.19 17.82 2.77
CA GLN A 677 -11.68 18.26 1.45
C GLN A 677 -11.41 19.75 1.15
N GLY A 678 -11.29 20.60 2.18
CA GLY A 678 -11.21 22.06 2.06
C GLY A 678 -12.57 22.78 2.08
N ASP A 679 -13.61 22.18 2.66
CA ASP A 679 -14.98 22.72 2.66
C ASP A 679 -15.35 23.54 3.93
N SER A 680 -14.41 23.74 4.87
CA SER A 680 -14.62 24.52 6.09
C SER A 680 -14.45 26.04 5.86
N ILE A 681 -15.44 26.82 6.27
CA ILE A 681 -15.51 28.27 6.02
C ILE A 681 -14.66 29.04 7.04
N SER A 682 -13.39 29.35 6.72
CA SER A 682 -12.60 30.40 7.39
C SER A 682 -11.35 30.88 6.64
N GLU A 683 -11.36 30.96 5.30
CA GLU A 683 -10.25 31.57 4.53
C GLU A 683 -10.43 33.10 4.33
N LYS A 684 -11.06 33.74 5.31
CA LYS A 684 -11.12 35.19 5.52
C LYS A 684 -11.11 35.45 7.03
N ASN A 685 -10.32 36.44 7.45
CA ASN A 685 -10.00 36.81 8.84
C ASN A 685 -8.82 36.05 9.47
N SER A 686 -7.75 35.79 8.70
CA SER A 686 -6.40 36.04 9.24
C SER A 686 -6.13 37.54 9.12
N LEU A 687 -6.32 38.29 10.22
CA LEU A 687 -5.72 39.62 10.35
C LEU A 687 -4.22 39.45 10.59
N ASP A 688 -3.43 40.39 10.09
CA ASP A 688 -1.98 40.39 10.25
C ASP A 688 -1.62 40.73 11.72
N PRO A 689 -0.88 39.87 12.46
CA PRO A 689 -0.60 40.09 13.88
C PRO A 689 0.50 41.14 14.16
N TYR A 690 0.86 41.98 13.19
CA TYR A 690 1.97 42.94 13.28
C TYR A 690 1.63 44.42 13.01
N GLU A 691 0.35 44.80 12.91
CA GLU A 691 -0.09 46.21 12.90
C GLU A 691 -0.89 46.58 14.17
N ASP A 692 -0.24 46.64 15.34
CA ASP A 692 -0.76 47.35 16.54
C ASP A 692 0.32 47.58 17.65
N GLU A 693 1.48 48.16 17.30
CA GLU A 693 2.35 48.86 18.27
C GLU A 693 2.83 50.22 17.68
N LEU A 694 2.12 51.30 18.02
CA LEU A 694 2.52 52.71 17.80
C LEU A 694 1.84 53.66 18.80
#